data_AF-A0A932M7I3-F1
#
_entry.id   AF-A0A932M7I3-F1
#
_cell.length_a   1.000
_cell.length_b   1.000
_cell.length_c   1.000
_cell.angle_alpha   90.00
_cell.angle_beta   90.00
_cell.angle_gamma   90.00
#
_symmetry.space_group_name_H-M   'P 1'
#
loop_
_entity.id
_entity.type
_entity.pdbx_description
1 polymer ?
#
loop_
_entity_poly.entity_id
_entity_poly.type
_entity_poly.pdbx_seq_one_letter_code
_entity_poly.pdbx_strand_id
1 'polypeptide(L)'
;MNPRDPRLAQVDSFLVVGKDVVRADAVPKVTGAAQYVADLHLPGMLHAAVLRSPHPHARIVSLDTAAAAAMPGVKAVATGADTAKRKWGAFRPDLYPLAIGKVRYVGDEVAAVAALDPETARAAVDRIAVQYEVLPAALSLDQALAPGAPLVHEDASGNVAHQFSFERGDVEAGFKASDVIVEGTWESARQWHTALETIGCVARWDNDRVTMWCNTQTPFLARGRYATALGVPESQVRVVQTEVGGGFGGKSGDDNASVICALLARRSGRPVKLVHTREEEFLASHPRMPMRYWVRLGFRRDGRILAKEIKMWADNGAYTGKSQAILGAASVRHDALYKYPCVRGNSTLVYTNLVPTGAFRGFGNPSADWAVEQAWDLAAEKLHMDVFDLLRMNAVDPGDVSPHNHRITSCELKQCMDKAAALIRWKEKRRKKAPDREIKEPARGLGMGCSVHVNGRRSFGDWDGSSAIVRVNEDGRATVITGEGEIGQGNLTVLRQIAAEELGLPYEHVDITRPDTDLQSHSLGALASRLTYVAGNAVKNAATAAARQLLEAAAEQFKRPASELTILNGEIGPRNGSETDFRPVGAVARANIYKPGGQPIVGVGSFDNPSEFPDHNRYGNESGAYNFIAQAAEVEVDPATGEVKLLEIASAVDCGTVINPATAVGQVQGGVMQGVGFAMTEYFDWWNGMPTDPQLKDYPLPGAAMVPKLHVAFADSYEPSGPFGAKGLGEIGLDAVPAVIANAIADAVGVRIHELPITAEKIHRALHPGLYAGEKPAAPAAPRGGTWARLSAGKPSGARPFSPEFIFARTVEEAVQLLAEGDAALVAGGMSHALRRERTGFPQAKRLVSIMRIPELQEFSIDARGMLRAGAAVRQQVFSEEPRVKERWQAIDDAMEGVGHTRIRHMLTVGGSVGPLIGGFDLPLAFLALDARVTVAGPRGRRTLSLEEAFQKRFAKDEMVVAVDVDSPPARSGSSFYKYMARRVLEIPTVNTAARVSLNADGTCAAARAVVGAVSWKPIVLDLEALAGRPVSEKSLREAVQDVRARAEPLSDVRGSAAYKREMAVEFTARALITAWKRARAEKA
;
A
#
# COMPACT_ATOMS: atom_id res chain seq x y z
N MET A 1 -13.89 28.08 22.25
CA MET A 1 -14.55 26.77 22.08
C MET A 1 -16.02 27.03 21.89
N ASN A 2 -16.61 26.61 20.77
CA ASN A 2 -18.07 26.65 20.59
C ASN A 2 -18.72 25.72 21.63
N PRO A 3 -19.94 26.05 22.12
CA PRO A 3 -20.71 25.12 22.93
C PRO A 3 -20.93 23.81 22.13
N ARG A 4 -20.71 22.66 22.78
CA ARG A 4 -20.94 21.32 22.21
C ARG A 4 -22.38 21.24 21.70
N ASP A 5 -22.60 20.69 20.51
CA ASP A 5 -23.95 20.49 19.96
C ASP A 5 -24.80 19.70 20.97
N PRO A 6 -25.98 20.20 21.39
CA PRO A 6 -26.81 19.55 22.40
C PRO A 6 -27.27 18.15 21.99
N ARG A 7 -27.34 17.84 20.69
CA ARG A 7 -27.70 16.51 20.18
C ARG A 7 -26.65 15.46 20.52
N LEU A 8 -25.40 15.85 20.79
CA LEU A 8 -24.35 14.94 21.22
C LEU A 8 -24.59 14.37 22.63
N ALA A 9 -25.36 15.06 23.48
CA ALA A 9 -25.74 14.52 24.79
C ALA A 9 -26.68 13.31 24.65
N GLN A 10 -27.50 13.26 23.59
CA GLN A 10 -28.33 12.10 23.28
C GLN A 10 -27.46 10.90 22.86
N VAL A 11 -26.38 11.14 22.11
CA VAL A 11 -25.45 10.08 21.70
C VAL A 11 -24.83 9.39 22.90
N ASP A 12 -24.47 10.16 23.93
CA ASP A 12 -23.87 9.62 25.15
C ASP A 12 -24.82 8.63 25.88
N SER A 13 -26.14 8.76 25.67
CA SER A 13 -27.20 7.93 26.26
C SER A 13 -27.59 6.68 25.46
N PHE A 14 -27.05 6.50 24.24
CA PHE A 14 -27.36 5.34 23.39
C PHE A 14 -26.84 4.02 23.98
N LEU A 15 -27.56 2.93 23.69
CA LEU A 15 -27.29 1.59 24.24
C LEU A 15 -26.06 0.96 23.59
N VAL A 16 -25.95 1.05 22.25
CA VAL A 16 -24.92 0.36 21.46
C VAL A 16 -24.21 1.28 20.47
N VAL A 17 -24.86 2.34 19.96
CA VAL A 17 -24.19 3.34 19.10
C VAL A 17 -23.21 4.16 19.94
N GLY A 18 -22.00 4.38 19.41
CA GLY A 18 -20.94 5.08 20.12
C GLY A 18 -20.20 4.21 21.14
N LYS A 19 -20.53 2.93 21.25
CA LYS A 19 -19.87 1.96 22.13
C LYS A 19 -18.97 1.01 21.33
N ASP A 20 -17.94 0.51 21.99
CA ASP A 20 -17.09 -0.54 21.41
C ASP A 20 -17.79 -1.89 21.53
N VAL A 21 -17.98 -2.55 20.38
CA VAL A 21 -18.51 -3.90 20.28
C VAL A 21 -17.55 -4.79 19.48
N VAL A 22 -17.57 -6.09 19.78
CA VAL A 22 -16.79 -7.08 19.02
C VAL A 22 -17.31 -7.12 17.59
N ARG A 23 -16.41 -7.13 16.60
CA ARG A 23 -16.83 -7.16 15.21
C ARG A 23 -17.59 -8.44 14.87
N ALA A 24 -18.62 -8.29 14.02
CA ALA A 24 -19.47 -9.37 13.55
C ALA A 24 -18.70 -10.54 12.89
N ASP A 25 -17.54 -10.24 12.33
CA ASP A 25 -16.70 -11.15 11.55
C ASP A 25 -15.36 -11.48 12.25
N ALA A 26 -15.17 -11.08 13.51
CA ALA A 26 -13.89 -11.23 14.21
C ALA A 26 -13.50 -12.71 14.41
N VAL A 27 -14.40 -13.51 14.98
CA VAL A 27 -14.15 -14.91 15.31
C VAL A 27 -13.70 -15.74 14.10
N PRO A 28 -14.42 -15.78 12.96
CA PRO A 28 -13.97 -16.57 11.81
C PRO A 28 -12.63 -16.09 11.23
N LYS A 29 -12.29 -14.81 11.36
CA LYS A 29 -11.00 -14.27 10.89
C LYS A 29 -9.83 -14.71 11.76
N VAL A 30 -9.98 -14.70 13.09
CA VAL A 30 -8.89 -15.09 14.01
C VAL A 30 -8.71 -16.61 14.13
N THR A 31 -9.74 -17.40 13.82
CA THR A 31 -9.66 -18.87 13.82
C THR A 31 -9.29 -19.48 12.47
N GLY A 32 -9.26 -18.68 11.40
CA GLY A 32 -9.04 -19.17 10.03
C GLY A 32 -10.26 -19.84 9.39
N ALA A 33 -11.46 -19.68 9.98
CA ALA A 33 -12.71 -20.23 9.43
C ALA A 33 -13.34 -19.34 8.33
N ALA A 34 -12.94 -18.06 8.25
CA ALA A 34 -13.35 -17.14 7.18
C ALA A 34 -12.98 -17.72 5.79
N GLN A 35 -13.94 -17.73 4.86
CA GLN A 35 -13.77 -18.31 3.52
C GLN A 35 -13.57 -17.20 2.47
N TYR A 36 -12.36 -17.11 1.94
CA TYR A 36 -12.00 -16.26 0.80
C TYR A 36 -12.13 -17.04 -0.52
N VAL A 37 -11.98 -16.38 -1.67
CA VAL A 37 -12.11 -17.04 -2.99
C VAL A 37 -11.14 -18.23 -3.12
N ALA A 38 -9.92 -18.07 -2.60
CA ALA A 38 -8.88 -19.11 -2.65
C ALA A 38 -9.30 -20.38 -1.89
N ASP A 39 -10.11 -20.26 -0.85
CA ASP A 39 -10.51 -21.36 0.04
C ASP A 39 -11.69 -22.18 -0.50
N LEU A 40 -12.47 -21.61 -1.43
CA LEU A 40 -13.66 -22.26 -1.97
C LEU A 40 -13.33 -23.51 -2.80
N HIS A 41 -14.03 -24.62 -2.56
CA HIS A 41 -13.88 -25.83 -3.36
C HIS A 41 -15.25 -26.33 -3.80
N LEU A 42 -15.42 -26.53 -5.10
CA LEU A 42 -16.64 -27.10 -5.69
C LEU A 42 -16.33 -28.47 -6.34
N PRO A 43 -17.28 -29.42 -6.33
CA PRO A 43 -17.11 -30.69 -7.02
C PRO A 43 -16.75 -30.51 -8.49
N GLY A 44 -15.69 -31.17 -8.93
CA GLY A 44 -15.23 -31.11 -10.32
C GLY A 44 -14.65 -29.75 -10.75
N MET A 45 -14.33 -28.86 -9.82
CA MET A 45 -13.74 -27.55 -10.11
C MET A 45 -12.41 -27.65 -10.87
N LEU A 46 -12.22 -26.74 -11.82
CA LEU A 46 -10.99 -26.56 -12.59
C LEU A 46 -10.24 -25.32 -12.13
N HIS A 47 -8.95 -25.25 -12.44
CA HIS A 47 -8.09 -24.10 -12.17
C HIS A 47 -7.72 -23.39 -13.46
N ALA A 48 -7.78 -22.07 -13.45
CA ALA A 48 -7.51 -21.24 -14.62
C ALA A 48 -6.18 -20.50 -14.55
N ALA A 49 -5.62 -20.22 -15.73
CA ALA A 49 -4.46 -19.36 -15.94
C ALA A 49 -4.67 -18.49 -17.20
N VAL A 50 -4.04 -17.32 -17.24
CA VAL A 50 -4.23 -16.33 -18.31
C VAL A 50 -2.92 -16.08 -19.06
N LEU A 51 -2.95 -16.15 -20.38
CA LEU A 51 -1.89 -15.66 -21.26
C LEU A 51 -2.00 -14.14 -21.38
N ARG A 52 -0.92 -13.45 -21.05
CA ARG A 52 -0.85 -11.98 -21.07
C ARG A 52 0.14 -11.48 -22.10
N SER A 53 -0.11 -10.30 -22.66
CA SER A 53 0.78 -9.65 -23.62
C SER A 53 2.14 -9.35 -22.98
N PRO A 54 3.26 -9.71 -23.64
CA PRO A 54 4.60 -9.25 -23.26
C PRO A 54 4.94 -7.88 -23.87
N HIS A 55 4.06 -7.30 -24.70
CA HIS A 55 4.34 -6.09 -25.46
C HIS A 55 3.47 -4.91 -24.98
N PRO A 56 4.04 -3.70 -24.86
CA PRO A 56 3.28 -2.51 -24.52
C PRO A 56 2.32 -2.12 -25.66
N HIS A 57 2.64 -2.48 -26.90
CA HIS A 57 1.79 -2.18 -28.03
C HIS A 57 2.06 -3.16 -29.18
N ALA A 58 1.06 -3.93 -29.60
CA ALA A 58 1.21 -4.84 -30.73
C ALA A 58 -0.12 -5.22 -31.37
N ARG A 59 -0.11 -5.51 -32.67
CA ARG A 59 -1.21 -6.19 -33.37
C ARG A 59 -1.08 -7.70 -33.18
N ILE A 60 -2.18 -8.38 -32.90
CA ILE A 60 -2.25 -9.85 -32.87
C ILE A 60 -2.47 -10.30 -34.32
N VAL A 61 -1.43 -10.88 -34.94
CA VAL A 61 -1.46 -11.36 -36.33
C VAL A 61 -2.12 -12.74 -36.39
N SER A 62 -1.73 -13.64 -35.49
CA SER A 62 -2.30 -14.98 -35.37
C SER A 62 -2.20 -15.49 -33.93
N LEU A 63 -3.11 -16.40 -33.57
CA LEU A 63 -3.23 -17.02 -32.25
C LEU A 63 -3.60 -18.49 -32.41
N ASP A 64 -2.71 -19.41 -32.04
CA ASP A 64 -2.91 -20.85 -32.08
C ASP A 64 -2.92 -21.46 -30.68
N THR A 65 -4.03 -22.13 -30.36
CA THR A 65 -4.27 -22.78 -29.07
C THR A 65 -4.22 -24.31 -29.14
N ALA A 66 -3.96 -24.91 -30.30
CA ALA A 66 -4.10 -26.35 -30.52
C ALA A 66 -3.21 -27.18 -29.58
N ALA A 67 -1.95 -26.78 -29.42
CA ALA A 67 -1.01 -27.50 -28.55
C ALA A 67 -1.40 -27.41 -27.06
N ALA A 68 -1.97 -26.28 -26.62
CA ALA A 68 -2.50 -26.13 -25.26
C ALA A 68 -3.74 -26.99 -25.05
N ALA A 69 -4.69 -26.95 -25.99
CA ALA A 69 -5.93 -27.71 -25.92
C ALA A 69 -5.70 -29.23 -25.92
N ALA A 70 -4.65 -29.71 -26.59
CA ALA A 70 -4.29 -31.13 -26.64
C ALA A 70 -3.58 -31.65 -25.38
N MET A 71 -3.20 -30.78 -24.43
CA MET A 71 -2.49 -31.22 -23.23
C MET A 71 -3.40 -32.05 -22.29
N PRO A 72 -2.92 -33.18 -21.76
CA PRO A 72 -3.63 -33.92 -20.73
C PRO A 72 -4.00 -33.02 -19.55
N GLY A 73 -5.25 -33.11 -19.10
CA GLY A 73 -5.77 -32.32 -17.99
C GLY A 73 -6.37 -30.96 -18.37
N VAL A 74 -6.11 -30.44 -19.58
CA VAL A 74 -6.78 -29.23 -20.08
C VAL A 74 -8.21 -29.55 -20.48
N LYS A 75 -9.16 -28.67 -20.13
CA LYS A 75 -10.60 -28.86 -20.38
C LYS A 75 -11.25 -27.70 -21.13
N ALA A 76 -10.67 -26.51 -21.08
CA ALA A 76 -11.06 -25.41 -21.93
C ALA A 76 -9.88 -24.47 -22.18
N VAL A 77 -9.87 -23.86 -23.36
CA VAL A 77 -9.05 -22.70 -23.70
C VAL A 77 -10.01 -21.64 -24.21
N ALA A 78 -9.84 -20.36 -23.89
CA ALA A 78 -10.67 -19.26 -24.37
C ALA A 78 -9.81 -18.15 -24.97
N THR A 79 -10.31 -17.48 -25.99
CA THR A 79 -9.65 -16.38 -26.72
C THR A 79 -10.63 -15.23 -26.93
N GLY A 80 -10.19 -14.12 -27.54
CA GLY A 80 -11.08 -13.03 -27.96
C GLY A 80 -12.27 -13.48 -28.81
N ALA A 81 -12.15 -14.59 -29.55
CA ALA A 81 -13.23 -15.16 -30.37
C ALA A 81 -14.40 -15.75 -29.54
N ASP A 82 -14.14 -16.13 -28.29
CA ASP A 82 -15.11 -16.72 -27.36
C ASP A 82 -15.87 -15.68 -26.54
N THR A 83 -15.46 -14.43 -26.62
CA THR A 83 -16.14 -13.31 -25.96
C THR A 83 -17.40 -12.90 -26.74
N ALA A 84 -18.25 -12.08 -26.13
CA ALA A 84 -19.35 -11.42 -26.84
C ALA A 84 -18.88 -10.41 -27.93
N LYS A 85 -17.56 -10.26 -28.13
CA LYS A 85 -16.93 -9.27 -29.03
C LYS A 85 -17.44 -7.85 -28.80
N ARG A 86 -17.79 -7.55 -27.55
CA ARG A 86 -18.31 -6.26 -27.10
C ARG A 86 -17.31 -5.58 -26.17
N LYS A 87 -17.05 -4.30 -26.42
CA LYS A 87 -16.28 -3.48 -25.50
C LYS A 87 -17.10 -3.19 -24.24
N TRP A 88 -16.46 -3.19 -23.08
CA TRP A 88 -17.07 -2.91 -21.79
C TRP A 88 -16.19 -1.96 -20.95
N GLY A 89 -16.74 -1.43 -19.87
CA GLY A 89 -16.08 -0.46 -18.98
C GLY A 89 -17.12 0.30 -18.14
N ALA A 90 -16.68 0.96 -17.05
CA ALA A 90 -17.60 1.61 -16.11
C ALA A 90 -18.25 2.89 -16.67
N PHE A 91 -17.48 3.74 -17.36
CA PHE A 91 -17.98 4.98 -17.98
C PHE A 91 -17.75 5.04 -19.49
N ARG A 92 -16.60 4.53 -19.97
CA ARG A 92 -16.27 4.40 -21.39
C ARG A 92 -16.04 2.93 -21.72
N PRO A 93 -16.78 2.36 -22.69
CA PRO A 93 -16.55 0.98 -23.13
C PRO A 93 -15.36 0.93 -24.10
N ASP A 94 -14.16 0.69 -23.59
CA ASP A 94 -12.92 0.62 -24.38
C ASP A 94 -12.14 -0.70 -24.23
N LEU A 95 -12.54 -1.59 -23.32
CA LEU A 95 -11.86 -2.84 -22.98
C LEU A 95 -12.61 -4.08 -23.50
N TYR A 96 -11.90 -5.13 -23.90
CA TYR A 96 -12.46 -6.48 -24.12
C TYR A 96 -12.06 -7.43 -22.98
N PRO A 97 -12.86 -8.48 -22.67
CA PRO A 97 -12.45 -9.49 -21.68
C PRO A 97 -11.17 -10.24 -22.03
N LEU A 98 -10.96 -10.48 -23.34
CA LEU A 98 -9.73 -11.01 -23.93
C LEU A 98 -9.48 -10.19 -25.20
N ALA A 99 -8.24 -9.77 -25.43
CA ALA A 99 -7.83 -8.86 -26.48
C ALA A 99 -8.27 -9.35 -27.88
N ILE A 100 -8.80 -8.42 -28.68
CA ILE A 100 -9.20 -8.65 -30.06
C ILE A 100 -8.38 -7.72 -30.97
N GLY A 101 -7.62 -8.32 -31.87
CA GLY A 101 -6.82 -7.64 -32.89
C GLY A 101 -5.57 -6.91 -32.38
N LYS A 102 -5.58 -6.37 -31.15
CA LYS A 102 -4.48 -5.54 -30.63
C LYS A 102 -4.37 -5.65 -29.11
N VAL A 103 -3.14 -5.62 -28.62
CA VAL A 103 -2.77 -5.47 -27.20
C VAL A 103 -2.19 -4.09 -26.96
N ARG A 104 -2.53 -3.46 -25.83
CA ARG A 104 -2.27 -2.04 -25.57
C ARG A 104 -1.37 -1.74 -24.38
N TYR A 105 -0.96 -2.76 -23.63
CA TYR A 105 0.04 -2.63 -22.55
C TYR A 105 0.63 -4.00 -22.21
N VAL A 106 1.73 -4.02 -21.47
CA VAL A 106 2.31 -5.27 -20.94
C VAL A 106 1.42 -5.80 -19.81
N GLY A 107 0.80 -6.96 -20.02
CA GLY A 107 -0.19 -7.53 -19.09
C GLY A 107 -1.58 -7.73 -19.69
N ASP A 108 -1.88 -7.14 -20.85
CA ASP A 108 -3.19 -7.23 -21.54
C ASP A 108 -3.59 -8.71 -21.74
N GLU A 109 -4.83 -9.09 -21.40
CA GLU A 109 -5.26 -10.49 -21.45
C GLU A 109 -5.48 -10.96 -22.90
N VAL A 110 -4.82 -12.03 -23.35
CA VAL A 110 -4.87 -12.50 -24.75
C VAL A 110 -5.68 -13.78 -24.90
N ALA A 111 -5.43 -14.75 -24.01
CA ALA A 111 -6.11 -16.04 -23.97
C ALA A 111 -6.12 -16.58 -22.54
N ALA A 112 -6.94 -17.59 -22.25
CA ALA A 112 -6.98 -18.22 -20.94
C ALA A 112 -7.22 -19.73 -21.05
N VAL A 113 -6.79 -20.48 -20.05
CA VAL A 113 -6.91 -21.95 -20.00
C VAL A 113 -7.56 -22.36 -18.68
N ALA A 114 -8.39 -23.41 -18.70
CA ALA A 114 -8.86 -24.13 -17.52
C ALA A 114 -8.40 -25.61 -17.56
N ALA A 115 -7.79 -26.08 -16.48
CA ALA A 115 -7.26 -27.44 -16.33
C ALA A 115 -7.60 -28.06 -14.97
N LEU A 116 -7.26 -29.33 -14.77
CA LEU A 116 -7.56 -30.07 -13.52
C LEU A 116 -6.83 -29.51 -12.29
N ASP A 117 -5.69 -28.86 -12.47
CA ASP A 117 -4.84 -28.32 -11.42
C ASP A 117 -4.11 -27.04 -11.88
N PRO A 118 -3.66 -26.18 -10.95
CA PRO A 118 -2.99 -24.93 -11.27
C PRO A 118 -1.71 -25.11 -12.11
N GLU A 119 -0.94 -26.16 -11.87
CA GLU A 119 0.31 -26.46 -12.55
C GLU A 119 0.07 -26.74 -14.04
N THR A 120 -0.92 -27.58 -14.36
CA THR A 120 -1.32 -27.92 -15.72
C THR A 120 -1.89 -26.69 -16.43
N ALA A 121 -2.71 -25.87 -15.77
CA ALA A 121 -3.26 -24.64 -16.36
C ALA A 121 -2.14 -23.67 -16.80
N ARG A 122 -1.14 -23.45 -15.95
CA ARG A 122 0.02 -22.60 -16.25
C ARG A 122 0.88 -23.20 -17.37
N ALA A 123 1.16 -24.51 -17.32
CA ALA A 123 1.94 -25.18 -18.36
C ALA A 123 1.22 -25.17 -19.73
N ALA A 124 -0.11 -25.15 -19.75
CA ALA A 124 -0.90 -25.09 -20.97
C ALA A 124 -0.95 -23.69 -21.58
N VAL A 125 -1.02 -22.63 -20.77
CA VAL A 125 -0.82 -21.26 -21.26
C VAL A 125 0.51 -21.15 -22.03
N ASP A 126 1.53 -21.89 -21.59
CA ASP A 126 2.83 -21.90 -22.27
C ASP A 126 2.87 -22.60 -23.64
N ARG A 127 1.80 -23.28 -24.02
CA ARG A 127 1.69 -23.93 -25.33
C ARG A 127 0.85 -23.14 -26.33
N ILE A 128 0.34 -21.98 -25.94
CA ILE A 128 -0.37 -21.08 -26.85
C ILE A 128 0.67 -20.28 -27.64
N ALA A 129 0.61 -20.37 -28.97
CA ALA A 129 1.48 -19.62 -29.85
C ALA A 129 0.78 -18.33 -30.33
N VAL A 130 1.42 -17.18 -30.14
CA VAL A 130 0.90 -15.89 -30.58
C VAL A 130 1.93 -15.21 -31.47
N GLN A 131 1.51 -14.77 -32.64
CA GLN A 131 2.33 -13.93 -33.51
C GLN A 131 1.92 -12.46 -33.34
N TYR A 132 2.88 -11.64 -32.92
CA TYR A 132 2.69 -10.21 -32.76
C TYR A 132 3.42 -9.43 -33.85
N GLU A 133 2.82 -8.33 -34.29
CA GLU A 133 3.50 -7.23 -34.95
C GLU A 133 3.63 -6.10 -33.92
N VAL A 134 4.84 -5.90 -33.40
CA VAL A 134 5.12 -4.90 -32.36
C VAL A 134 5.04 -3.50 -32.94
N LEU A 135 4.34 -2.61 -32.25
CA LEU A 135 4.09 -1.24 -32.67
C LEU A 135 4.83 -0.25 -31.75
N PRO A 136 5.12 0.98 -32.21
CA PRO A 136 5.63 2.05 -31.34
C PRO A 136 4.65 2.34 -30.20
N ALA A 137 5.15 2.53 -28.98
CA ALA A 137 4.33 2.72 -27.76
C ALA A 137 4.58 4.11 -27.13
N ALA A 138 3.54 4.71 -26.55
CA ALA A 138 3.64 5.92 -25.74
C ALA A 138 3.70 5.54 -24.25
N LEU A 139 4.88 5.68 -23.62
CA LEU A 139 5.18 5.18 -22.27
C LEU A 139 5.30 6.29 -21.22
N SER A 140 4.87 7.51 -21.55
CA SER A 140 4.76 8.63 -20.61
C SER A 140 3.70 9.63 -21.10
N LEU A 141 3.27 10.54 -20.22
CA LEU A 141 2.39 11.65 -20.59
C LEU A 141 2.98 12.49 -21.74
N ASP A 142 4.26 12.84 -21.65
CA ASP A 142 4.94 13.66 -22.65
C ASP A 142 5.03 12.93 -24.00
N GLN A 143 5.29 11.62 -24.01
CA GLN A 143 5.29 10.82 -25.23
C GLN A 143 3.89 10.68 -25.84
N ALA A 144 2.85 10.53 -25.01
CA ALA A 144 1.48 10.35 -25.47
C ALA A 144 0.87 11.64 -26.06
N LEU A 145 1.26 12.80 -25.52
CA LEU A 145 0.79 14.13 -25.95
C LEU A 145 1.63 14.74 -27.08
N ALA A 146 2.78 14.15 -27.43
CA ALA A 146 3.64 14.65 -28.48
C ALA A 146 2.94 14.65 -29.87
N PRO A 147 3.21 15.63 -30.75
CA PRO A 147 2.72 15.61 -32.12
C PRO A 147 3.14 14.31 -32.85
N GLY A 148 2.17 13.60 -33.43
CA GLY A 148 2.42 12.34 -34.12
C GLY A 148 2.68 11.13 -33.21
N ALA A 149 2.40 11.24 -31.90
CA ALA A 149 2.49 10.12 -30.97
C ALA A 149 1.68 8.89 -31.45
N PRO A 150 2.15 7.66 -31.18
CA PRO A 150 1.37 6.48 -31.48
C PRO A 150 0.04 6.50 -30.70
N LEU A 151 -1.06 6.25 -31.41
CA LEU A 151 -2.38 6.20 -30.79
C LEU A 151 -2.61 4.86 -30.09
N VAL A 152 -2.98 4.93 -28.81
CA VAL A 152 -3.38 3.74 -28.01
C VAL A 152 -4.73 3.22 -28.50
N HIS A 153 -5.66 4.14 -28.75
CA HIS A 153 -6.97 3.88 -29.35
C HIS A 153 -7.15 4.76 -30.58
N GLU A 154 -7.49 4.15 -31.71
CA GLU A 154 -7.61 4.83 -33.00
C GLU A 154 -8.75 5.86 -33.04
N ASP A 155 -9.74 5.72 -32.15
CA ASP A 155 -10.88 6.63 -32.00
C ASP A 155 -10.65 7.76 -30.98
N ALA A 156 -9.44 7.86 -30.38
CA ALA A 156 -9.08 8.89 -29.41
C ALA A 156 -7.99 9.82 -29.97
N SER A 157 -8.40 10.97 -30.54
CA SER A 157 -7.49 11.97 -31.09
C SER A 157 -6.48 12.46 -30.04
N GLY A 158 -5.19 12.46 -30.39
CA GLY A 158 -4.12 12.95 -29.52
C GLY A 158 -3.98 12.18 -28.20
N ASN A 159 -4.42 10.91 -28.15
CA ASN A 159 -4.47 10.10 -26.93
C ASN A 159 -5.31 10.70 -25.79
N VAL A 160 -6.23 11.62 -26.06
CA VAL A 160 -7.09 12.21 -25.02
C VAL A 160 -8.34 11.34 -24.81
N ALA A 161 -8.44 10.69 -23.64
CA ALA A 161 -9.56 9.85 -23.27
C ALA A 161 -10.78 10.67 -22.78
N HIS A 162 -10.50 11.79 -22.12
CA HIS A 162 -11.50 12.72 -21.60
C HIS A 162 -10.84 14.06 -21.26
N GLN A 163 -11.59 15.15 -21.44
CA GLN A 163 -11.17 16.48 -21.03
C GLN A 163 -12.39 17.27 -20.56
N PHE A 164 -12.22 18.06 -19.52
CA PHE A 164 -13.20 19.07 -19.14
C PHE A 164 -12.50 20.29 -18.53
N SER A 165 -13.19 21.42 -18.56
CA SER A 165 -12.73 22.67 -17.99
C SER A 165 -13.87 23.39 -17.30
N PHE A 166 -13.55 24.23 -16.34
CA PHE A 166 -14.51 25.09 -15.67
C PHE A 166 -13.89 26.44 -15.31
N GLU A 167 -14.76 27.44 -15.18
CA GLU A 167 -14.46 28.72 -14.55
C GLU A 167 -15.65 29.10 -13.66
N ARG A 168 -15.35 29.66 -12.48
CA ARG A 168 -16.32 30.16 -11.50
C ARG A 168 -15.81 31.51 -11.00
N GLY A 169 -16.61 32.56 -11.13
CA GLY A 169 -16.20 33.93 -10.82
C GLY A 169 -15.19 34.49 -11.83
N ASP A 170 -14.69 35.71 -11.57
CA ASP A 170 -13.69 36.38 -12.40
C ASP A 170 -12.26 36.11 -11.89
N VAL A 171 -11.63 35.07 -12.46
CA VAL A 171 -10.32 34.57 -12.03
C VAL A 171 -9.18 35.54 -12.38
N GLU A 172 -9.27 36.23 -13.51
CA GLU A 172 -8.26 37.21 -13.93
C GLU A 172 -8.27 38.42 -12.99
N ALA A 173 -9.45 38.92 -12.64
CA ALA A 173 -9.58 40.01 -11.66
C ALA A 173 -9.05 39.58 -10.28
N GLY A 174 -9.31 38.34 -9.85
CA GLY A 174 -8.80 37.80 -8.59
C GLY A 174 -7.26 37.73 -8.53
N PHE A 175 -6.60 37.26 -9.60
CA PHE A 175 -5.14 37.28 -9.67
C PHE A 175 -4.57 38.70 -9.77
N LYS A 176 -5.19 39.59 -10.53
CA LYS A 176 -4.77 40.99 -10.62
C LYS A 176 -4.84 41.71 -9.28
N ALA A 177 -5.80 41.35 -8.43
CA ALA A 177 -5.97 41.89 -7.08
C ALA A 177 -5.11 41.19 -6.01
N SER A 178 -4.35 40.16 -6.38
CA SER A 178 -3.49 39.41 -5.44
C SER A 178 -2.16 40.13 -5.20
N ASP A 179 -1.78 40.25 -3.93
CA ASP A 179 -0.49 40.79 -3.51
C ASP A 179 0.62 39.73 -3.56
N VAL A 180 0.26 38.47 -3.31
CA VAL A 180 1.17 37.31 -3.33
C VAL A 180 0.59 36.24 -4.24
N ILE A 181 1.41 35.76 -5.17
CA ILE A 181 1.07 34.64 -6.05
C ILE A 181 2.11 33.54 -5.86
N VAL A 182 1.61 32.32 -5.69
CA VAL A 182 2.41 31.09 -5.68
C VAL A 182 2.00 30.22 -6.85
N GLU A 183 2.97 29.52 -7.42
CA GLU A 183 2.78 28.66 -8.57
C GLU A 183 3.78 27.51 -8.50
N GLY A 184 3.35 26.31 -8.91
CA GLY A 184 4.21 25.15 -9.02
C GLY A 184 3.52 23.99 -9.75
N THR A 185 4.33 23.01 -10.14
CA THR A 185 3.86 21.73 -10.68
C THR A 185 4.27 20.63 -9.72
N TRP A 186 3.34 19.75 -9.40
CA TRP A 186 3.56 18.57 -8.56
C TRP A 186 3.14 17.32 -9.30
N GLU A 187 3.93 16.26 -9.18
CA GLU A 187 3.67 14.96 -9.79
C GLU A 187 3.46 13.89 -8.73
N SER A 188 2.37 13.13 -8.86
CA SER A 188 2.06 12.01 -7.98
C SER A 188 2.44 10.67 -8.60
N ALA A 189 2.79 9.70 -7.75
CA ALA A 189 3.19 8.37 -8.19
C ALA A 189 1.99 7.46 -8.50
N ARG A 190 2.25 6.40 -9.27
CA ARG A 190 1.32 5.27 -9.40
C ARG A 190 1.42 4.40 -8.14
N GLN A 191 0.28 4.12 -7.51
CA GLN A 191 0.20 3.33 -6.26
C GLN A 191 -0.71 2.12 -6.45
N TRP A 192 -0.24 0.92 -6.14
CA TRP A 192 -1.04 -0.32 -6.15
C TRP A 192 -1.70 -0.55 -4.80
N HIS A 193 -2.93 -1.08 -4.81
CA HIS A 193 -3.73 -1.27 -3.58
C HIS A 193 -3.05 -2.22 -2.62
N THR A 194 -2.41 -3.25 -3.18
CA THR A 194 -1.77 -4.36 -2.47
C THR A 194 -2.66 -4.99 -1.41
N ALA A 195 -3.97 -5.10 -1.71
CA ALA A 195 -4.87 -5.97 -0.96
C ALA A 195 -4.21 -7.35 -0.80
N LEU A 196 -4.14 -7.85 0.43
CA LEU A 196 -3.37 -9.06 0.75
C LEU A 196 -3.92 -10.26 -0.02
N GLU A 197 -5.24 -10.37 -0.10
CA GLU A 197 -5.91 -11.26 -1.03
C GLU A 197 -5.95 -10.60 -2.42
N THR A 198 -5.43 -11.28 -3.45
CA THR A 198 -5.47 -10.83 -4.86
C THR A 198 -6.87 -10.99 -5.47
N ILE A 199 -7.10 -10.38 -6.63
CA ILE A 199 -8.38 -10.51 -7.36
C ILE A 199 -8.63 -11.99 -7.71
N GLY A 200 -9.86 -12.45 -7.50
CA GLY A 200 -10.24 -13.81 -7.85
C GLY A 200 -11.75 -14.04 -7.96
N CYS A 201 -12.11 -15.12 -8.65
CA CYS A 201 -13.47 -15.56 -8.85
C CYS A 201 -13.55 -17.10 -8.93
N VAL A 202 -14.62 -17.67 -8.38
CA VAL A 202 -15.12 -18.99 -8.77
C VAL A 202 -16.41 -18.82 -9.55
N ALA A 203 -16.54 -19.42 -10.72
CA ALA A 203 -17.74 -19.33 -11.56
C ALA A 203 -18.29 -20.72 -11.88
N ARG A 204 -19.62 -20.86 -11.89
CA ARG A 204 -20.33 -22.08 -12.31
C ARG A 204 -21.56 -21.71 -13.14
N TRP A 205 -21.77 -22.41 -14.25
CA TRP A 205 -22.99 -22.29 -15.06
C TRP A 205 -23.94 -23.44 -14.78
N ASP A 206 -25.21 -23.12 -14.56
CA ASP A 206 -26.34 -24.05 -14.43
C ASP A 206 -27.49 -23.53 -15.31
N ASN A 207 -27.95 -24.28 -16.33
CA ASN A 207 -29.06 -23.90 -17.21
C ASN A 207 -28.98 -22.45 -17.77
N ASP A 208 -27.88 -22.11 -18.45
CA ASP A 208 -27.60 -20.77 -18.99
C ASP A 208 -27.55 -19.63 -17.95
N ARG A 209 -27.42 -19.96 -16.66
CA ARG A 209 -27.24 -19.01 -15.57
C ARG A 209 -25.89 -19.19 -14.91
N VAL A 210 -25.15 -18.12 -14.70
CA VAL A 210 -23.86 -18.15 -14.00
C VAL A 210 -23.99 -17.67 -12.55
N THR A 211 -23.47 -18.47 -11.63
CA THR A 211 -23.18 -18.03 -10.26
C THR A 211 -21.69 -17.76 -10.14
N MET A 212 -21.35 -16.59 -9.60
CA MET A 212 -19.97 -16.11 -9.48
C MET A 212 -19.68 -15.73 -8.02
N TRP A 213 -18.82 -16.49 -7.35
CA TRP A 213 -18.29 -16.15 -6.04
C TRP A 213 -17.06 -15.28 -6.21
N CYS A 214 -17.17 -14.01 -5.86
CA CYS A 214 -16.15 -13.00 -6.15
C CYS A 214 -15.76 -12.24 -4.87
N ASN A 215 -14.49 -11.84 -4.79
CA ASN A 215 -14.04 -10.92 -3.75
C ASN A 215 -14.28 -9.44 -4.11
N THR A 216 -15.43 -9.14 -4.70
CA THR A 216 -15.80 -7.78 -5.16
C THR A 216 -16.32 -6.91 -4.01
N GLN A 217 -16.11 -5.60 -4.07
CA GLN A 217 -16.64 -4.62 -3.12
C GLN A 217 -18.01 -4.05 -3.54
N THR A 218 -18.44 -4.31 -4.78
CA THR A 218 -19.69 -3.79 -5.36
C THR A 218 -20.51 -4.88 -6.06
N PRO A 219 -21.16 -5.80 -5.32
CA PRO A 219 -21.78 -7.01 -5.89
C PRO A 219 -22.80 -6.74 -7.00
N PHE A 220 -23.71 -5.78 -6.80
CA PHE A 220 -24.74 -5.45 -7.79
C PHE A 220 -24.18 -4.72 -9.02
N LEU A 221 -23.26 -3.76 -8.82
CA LEU A 221 -22.58 -3.11 -9.95
C LEU A 221 -21.75 -4.12 -10.76
N ALA A 222 -21.10 -5.07 -10.07
CA ALA A 222 -20.37 -6.15 -10.71
C ALA A 222 -21.31 -7.05 -11.52
N ARG A 223 -22.50 -7.41 -11.00
CA ARG A 223 -23.50 -8.19 -11.74
C ARG A 223 -23.86 -7.56 -13.09
N GLY A 224 -24.23 -6.27 -13.11
CA GLY A 224 -24.57 -5.57 -14.35
C GLY A 224 -23.40 -5.44 -15.32
N ARG A 225 -22.19 -5.18 -14.81
CA ARG A 225 -20.96 -5.09 -15.62
C ARG A 225 -20.58 -6.44 -16.22
N TYR A 226 -20.60 -7.51 -15.43
CA TYR A 226 -20.29 -8.86 -15.90
C TYR A 226 -21.33 -9.35 -16.90
N ALA A 227 -22.61 -9.06 -16.69
CA ALA A 227 -23.65 -9.36 -17.68
C ALA A 227 -23.37 -8.67 -19.03
N THR A 228 -22.98 -7.40 -19.00
CA THR A 228 -22.59 -6.64 -20.19
C THR A 228 -21.38 -7.25 -20.89
N ALA A 229 -20.33 -7.60 -20.14
CA ALA A 229 -19.09 -8.19 -20.67
C ALA A 229 -19.30 -9.60 -21.24
N LEU A 230 -20.15 -10.41 -20.60
CA LEU A 230 -20.52 -11.76 -21.05
C LEU A 230 -21.54 -11.76 -22.20
N GLY A 231 -22.21 -10.63 -22.44
CA GLY A 231 -23.26 -10.51 -23.46
C GLY A 231 -24.53 -11.28 -23.10
N VAL A 232 -24.89 -11.32 -21.81
CA VAL A 232 -26.08 -12.02 -21.29
C VAL A 232 -27.01 -11.05 -20.54
N PRO A 233 -28.30 -11.37 -20.39
CA PRO A 233 -29.19 -10.63 -19.50
C PRO A 233 -28.69 -10.62 -18.06
N GLU A 234 -28.91 -9.52 -17.33
CA GLU A 234 -28.49 -9.40 -15.92
C GLU A 234 -29.09 -10.49 -15.02
N SER A 235 -30.31 -10.96 -15.33
CA SER A 235 -30.98 -12.06 -14.62
C SER A 235 -30.26 -13.40 -14.72
N GLN A 236 -29.38 -13.58 -15.72
CA GLN A 236 -28.55 -14.78 -15.88
C GLN A 236 -27.27 -14.72 -15.04
N VAL A 237 -26.98 -13.62 -14.35
CA VAL A 237 -25.78 -13.46 -13.53
C VAL A 237 -26.17 -13.35 -12.06
N ARG A 238 -25.60 -14.20 -11.19
CA ARG A 238 -25.68 -14.06 -9.74
C ARG A 238 -24.27 -13.83 -9.20
N VAL A 239 -24.08 -12.78 -8.42
CA VAL A 239 -22.82 -12.50 -7.73
C VAL A 239 -23.00 -12.74 -6.23
N VAL A 240 -22.15 -13.59 -5.67
CA VAL A 240 -22.07 -13.87 -4.23
C VAL A 240 -20.73 -13.32 -3.75
N GLN A 241 -20.76 -12.42 -2.77
CA GLN A 241 -19.54 -11.89 -2.17
C GLN A 241 -18.94 -12.92 -1.20
N THR A 242 -17.67 -13.25 -1.37
CA THR A 242 -16.91 -14.02 -0.36
C THR A 242 -16.47 -13.13 0.79
N GLU A 243 -15.73 -13.66 1.76
CA GLU A 243 -14.86 -12.78 2.54
C GLU A 243 -13.87 -12.09 1.59
N VAL A 244 -13.51 -10.84 1.89
CA VAL A 244 -12.65 -10.02 1.04
C VAL A 244 -11.45 -9.51 1.85
N GLY A 245 -10.25 -9.92 1.45
CA GLY A 245 -8.98 -9.57 2.10
C GLY A 245 -8.47 -8.19 1.68
N GLY A 246 -9.31 -7.17 1.83
CA GLY A 246 -9.08 -5.81 1.36
C GLY A 246 -9.47 -5.60 -0.10
N GLY A 247 -9.83 -4.37 -0.44
CA GLY A 247 -10.19 -3.95 -1.80
C GLY A 247 -9.63 -2.57 -2.14
N PHE A 248 -9.85 -1.60 -1.25
CA PHE A 248 -9.30 -0.24 -1.34
C PHE A 248 -9.60 0.48 -2.66
N GLY A 249 -10.68 0.11 -3.36
CA GLY A 249 -11.02 0.61 -4.70
C GLY A 249 -10.74 -0.37 -5.84
N GLY A 250 -9.75 -1.26 -5.71
CA GLY A 250 -9.29 -2.15 -6.77
C GLY A 250 -10.26 -3.29 -7.11
N LYS A 251 -11.08 -3.75 -6.16
CA LYS A 251 -12.04 -4.85 -6.36
C LYS A 251 -13.44 -4.35 -6.71
N SER A 252 -13.54 -3.42 -7.65
CA SER A 252 -14.78 -2.73 -8.07
C SER A 252 -15.64 -3.49 -9.10
N GLY A 253 -15.26 -4.71 -9.47
CA GLY A 253 -15.85 -5.40 -10.62
C GLY A 253 -15.55 -4.70 -11.95
N ASP A 254 -14.37 -4.08 -12.05
CA ASP A 254 -13.83 -3.52 -13.30
C ASP A 254 -12.72 -4.41 -13.88
N ASP A 255 -12.44 -5.56 -13.26
CA ASP A 255 -11.42 -6.52 -13.68
C ASP A 255 -11.94 -7.54 -14.71
N ASN A 256 -11.06 -8.02 -15.58
CA ASN A 256 -11.35 -9.09 -16.53
C ASN A 256 -11.35 -10.49 -15.89
N ALA A 257 -10.76 -10.67 -14.70
CA ALA A 257 -10.55 -11.99 -14.09
C ALA A 257 -11.88 -12.73 -13.86
N SER A 258 -12.87 -12.02 -13.30
CA SER A 258 -14.19 -12.60 -13.04
C SER A 258 -14.89 -13.01 -14.34
N VAL A 259 -14.81 -12.19 -15.38
CA VAL A 259 -15.42 -12.46 -16.70
C VAL A 259 -14.74 -13.63 -17.40
N ILE A 260 -13.41 -13.68 -17.41
CA ILE A 260 -12.63 -14.79 -17.97
C ILE A 260 -12.96 -16.11 -17.25
N CYS A 261 -13.07 -16.07 -15.92
CA CYS A 261 -13.46 -17.24 -15.13
C CYS A 261 -14.83 -17.79 -15.57
N ALA A 262 -15.81 -16.91 -15.75
CA ALA A 262 -17.13 -17.28 -16.26
C ALA A 262 -17.10 -17.82 -17.70
N LEU A 263 -16.30 -17.24 -18.60
CA LEU A 263 -16.15 -17.74 -19.97
C LEU A 263 -15.58 -19.17 -20.00
N LEU A 264 -14.53 -19.44 -19.21
CA LEU A 264 -13.94 -20.77 -19.09
C LEU A 264 -14.91 -21.78 -18.44
N ALA A 265 -15.67 -21.36 -17.43
CA ALA A 265 -16.69 -22.20 -16.80
C ALA A 265 -17.78 -22.60 -17.81
N ARG A 266 -18.22 -21.65 -18.65
CA ARG A 266 -19.19 -21.91 -19.71
C ARG A 266 -18.65 -22.91 -20.72
N ARG A 267 -17.41 -22.68 -21.19
CA ARG A 267 -16.79 -23.50 -22.23
C ARG A 267 -16.45 -24.91 -21.77
N SER A 268 -16.09 -25.09 -20.50
CA SER A 268 -15.77 -26.40 -19.92
C SER A 268 -16.99 -27.17 -19.40
N GLY A 269 -18.12 -26.50 -19.18
CA GLY A 269 -19.30 -27.08 -18.52
C GLY A 269 -19.04 -27.46 -17.05
N ARG A 270 -18.00 -26.89 -16.42
CA ARG A 270 -17.55 -27.21 -15.06
C ARG A 270 -17.30 -25.94 -14.26
N PRO A 271 -17.36 -25.99 -12.91
CA PRO A 271 -16.91 -24.86 -12.11
C PRO A 271 -15.44 -24.54 -12.39
N VAL A 272 -15.09 -23.26 -12.45
CA VAL A 272 -13.71 -22.79 -12.66
C VAL A 272 -13.34 -21.83 -11.55
N LYS A 273 -12.11 -21.93 -11.06
CA LYS A 273 -11.48 -20.96 -10.15
C LYS A 273 -10.35 -20.23 -10.89
N LEU A 274 -10.37 -18.92 -10.86
CA LEU A 274 -9.27 -18.05 -11.28
C LEU A 274 -8.89 -17.13 -10.12
N VAL A 275 -7.62 -17.14 -9.72
CA VAL A 275 -7.05 -16.24 -8.71
C VAL A 275 -5.76 -15.70 -9.27
N HIS A 276 -5.62 -14.38 -9.32
CA HIS A 276 -4.38 -13.74 -9.74
C HIS A 276 -3.24 -14.12 -8.79
N THR A 277 -2.08 -14.43 -9.35
CA THR A 277 -0.82 -14.34 -8.61
C THR A 277 -0.53 -12.87 -8.25
N ARG A 278 0.38 -12.64 -7.29
CA ARG A 278 0.78 -11.27 -6.94
C ARG A 278 1.41 -10.51 -8.12
N GLU A 279 2.15 -11.21 -8.97
CA GLU A 279 2.70 -10.65 -10.21
C GLU A 279 1.59 -10.21 -11.17
N GLU A 280 0.59 -11.07 -11.41
CA GLU A 280 -0.56 -10.71 -12.25
C GLU A 280 -1.37 -9.57 -11.65
N GLU A 281 -1.47 -9.46 -10.32
CA GLU A 281 -2.11 -8.31 -9.66
C GLU A 281 -1.40 -7.00 -10.04
N PHE A 282 -0.07 -6.96 -10.05
CA PHE A 282 0.67 -5.76 -10.45
C PHE A 282 0.53 -5.43 -11.94
N LEU A 283 0.29 -6.43 -12.78
CA LEU A 283 0.16 -6.26 -14.22
C LEU A 283 -1.26 -6.01 -14.69
N ALA A 284 -2.27 -6.46 -13.96
CA ALA A 284 -3.64 -6.54 -14.45
C ALA A 284 -4.70 -6.00 -13.48
N SER A 285 -4.29 -5.50 -12.32
CA SER A 285 -5.15 -4.63 -11.51
C SER A 285 -5.06 -3.18 -11.99
N HIS A 286 -5.94 -2.33 -11.43
CA HIS A 286 -6.07 -0.93 -11.83
C HIS A 286 -5.58 0.03 -10.72
N PRO A 287 -4.27 0.27 -10.58
CA PRO A 287 -3.69 1.11 -9.53
C PRO A 287 -4.16 2.57 -9.58
N ARG A 288 -3.82 3.34 -8.53
CA ARG A 288 -4.03 4.79 -8.45
C ARG A 288 -3.45 5.49 -9.67
N MET A 289 -4.25 6.40 -10.21
CA MET A 289 -3.89 7.26 -11.34
C MET A 289 -2.81 8.29 -10.94
N PRO A 290 -1.62 8.28 -11.56
CA PRO A 290 -0.64 9.34 -11.37
C PRO A 290 -1.08 10.62 -12.10
N MET A 291 -0.79 11.77 -11.50
CA MET A 291 -1.24 13.08 -11.98
C MET A 291 -0.08 14.06 -11.98
N ARG A 292 0.11 14.78 -13.09
CA ARG A 292 0.88 16.03 -13.15
C ARG A 292 -0.08 17.19 -12.93
N TYR A 293 0.12 17.90 -11.83
CA TYR A 293 -0.82 18.88 -11.31
C TYR A 293 -0.13 20.23 -11.14
N TRP A 294 -0.45 21.18 -12.01
CA TRP A 294 -0.01 22.57 -11.90
C TRP A 294 -1.06 23.35 -11.11
N VAL A 295 -0.59 24.12 -10.11
CA VAL A 295 -1.44 24.92 -9.22
C VAL A 295 -0.91 26.34 -9.16
N ARG A 296 -1.82 27.31 -9.26
CA ARG A 296 -1.55 28.73 -9.01
C ARG A 296 -2.57 29.28 -8.02
N LEU A 297 -2.09 29.91 -6.95
CA LEU A 297 -2.93 30.52 -5.91
C LEU A 297 -2.57 32.00 -5.73
N GLY A 298 -3.59 32.84 -5.59
CA GLY A 298 -3.45 34.30 -5.41
C GLY A 298 -4.06 34.77 -4.09
N PHE A 299 -3.29 35.52 -3.31
CA PHE A 299 -3.63 35.97 -1.96
C PHE A 299 -3.48 37.47 -1.77
N ARG A 300 -4.26 38.03 -0.83
CA ARG A 300 -3.96 39.33 -0.22
C ARG A 300 -2.82 39.19 0.81
N ARG A 301 -2.16 40.31 1.14
CA ARG A 301 -1.15 40.36 2.21
C ARG A 301 -1.67 39.90 3.58
N ASP A 302 -2.97 40.01 3.84
CA ASP A 302 -3.60 39.56 5.10
C ASP A 302 -3.88 38.05 5.14
N GLY A 303 -3.49 37.31 4.09
CA GLY A 303 -3.64 35.86 3.99
C GLY A 303 -4.96 35.38 3.38
N ARG A 304 -5.87 36.28 2.98
CA ARG A 304 -7.12 35.87 2.31
C ARG A 304 -6.87 35.41 0.89
N ILE A 305 -7.39 34.23 0.54
CA ILE A 305 -7.36 33.71 -0.83
C ILE A 305 -8.31 34.51 -1.73
N LEU A 306 -7.87 34.82 -2.95
CA LEU A 306 -8.65 35.54 -3.95
C LEU A 306 -8.94 34.71 -5.20
N ALA A 307 -7.97 33.94 -5.68
CA ALA A 307 -8.08 33.20 -6.92
C ALA A 307 -7.28 31.90 -6.89
N LYS A 308 -7.76 30.92 -7.66
CA LYS A 308 -7.08 29.66 -7.91
C LYS A 308 -7.21 29.24 -9.36
N GLU A 309 -6.12 28.72 -9.91
CA GLU A 309 -6.10 28.06 -11.22
C GLU A 309 -5.38 26.72 -11.12
N ILE A 310 -5.95 25.70 -11.77
CA ILE A 310 -5.35 24.37 -11.87
C ILE A 310 -5.26 23.90 -13.32
N LYS A 311 -4.19 23.17 -13.64
CA LYS A 311 -4.05 22.41 -14.89
C LYS A 311 -3.57 21.02 -14.53
N MET A 312 -4.27 20.00 -15.02
CA MET A 312 -3.98 18.61 -14.67
C MET A 312 -3.89 17.72 -15.91
N TRP A 313 -2.83 16.90 -15.95
CA TRP A 313 -2.68 15.79 -16.89
C TRP A 313 -2.58 14.51 -16.10
N ALA A 314 -3.51 13.59 -16.32
CA ALA A 314 -3.55 12.33 -15.62
C ALA A 314 -3.29 11.16 -16.58
N ASP A 315 -2.40 10.26 -16.17
CA ASP A 315 -2.05 9.08 -16.94
C ASP A 315 -3.10 7.99 -16.70
N ASN A 316 -3.93 7.77 -17.72
CA ASN A 316 -5.02 6.81 -17.69
C ASN A 316 -4.54 5.34 -17.75
N GLY A 317 -3.32 5.10 -18.25
CA GLY A 317 -2.96 3.82 -18.83
C GLY A 317 -3.81 3.48 -20.07
N ALA A 318 -3.82 2.20 -20.43
CA ALA A 318 -4.35 1.76 -21.72
C ALA A 318 -5.89 1.75 -21.84
N TYR A 319 -6.64 1.69 -20.74
CA TYR A 319 -8.11 1.58 -20.73
C TYR A 319 -8.71 2.46 -19.64
N THR A 320 -9.93 2.97 -19.84
CA THR A 320 -10.46 4.08 -19.02
C THR A 320 -11.01 3.65 -17.68
N GLY A 321 -11.72 2.52 -17.60
CA GLY A 321 -12.38 2.08 -16.37
C GLY A 321 -13.16 3.20 -15.68
N LYS A 322 -12.71 3.59 -14.48
CA LYS A 322 -13.28 4.67 -13.65
C LYS A 322 -12.51 6.00 -13.70
N SER A 323 -11.44 6.09 -14.49
CA SER A 323 -10.50 7.23 -14.47
C SER A 323 -11.14 8.58 -14.81
N GLN A 324 -12.17 8.62 -15.65
CA GLN A 324 -12.95 9.85 -15.93
C GLN A 324 -13.57 10.45 -14.66
N ALA A 325 -14.13 9.60 -13.80
CA ALA A 325 -14.74 10.03 -12.56
C ALA A 325 -13.69 10.45 -11.53
N ILE A 326 -12.51 9.83 -11.55
CA ILE A 326 -11.36 10.16 -10.67
C ILE A 326 -10.78 11.52 -11.06
N LEU A 327 -10.59 11.78 -12.36
CA LEU A 327 -10.16 13.09 -12.87
C LEU A 327 -11.12 14.20 -12.42
N GLY A 328 -12.43 13.94 -12.51
CA GLY A 328 -13.48 14.82 -12.01
C GLY A 328 -13.27 15.19 -10.53
N ALA A 329 -13.19 14.18 -9.67
CA ALA A 329 -13.03 14.36 -8.22
C ALA A 329 -11.76 15.15 -7.86
N ALA A 330 -10.61 14.80 -8.46
CA ALA A 330 -9.33 15.47 -8.24
C ALA A 330 -9.31 16.94 -8.70
N SER A 331 -10.27 17.37 -9.54
CA SER A 331 -10.32 18.74 -10.05
C SER A 331 -11.15 19.68 -9.16
N VAL A 332 -12.19 19.18 -8.50
CA VAL A 332 -13.21 20.04 -7.86
C VAL A 332 -13.35 19.84 -6.35
N ARG A 333 -12.94 18.69 -5.79
CA ARG A 333 -13.33 18.34 -4.41
C ARG A 333 -12.62 19.18 -3.35
N HIS A 334 -11.32 19.42 -3.52
CA HIS A 334 -10.51 20.26 -2.61
C HIS A 334 -10.97 21.73 -2.57
N ASP A 335 -11.78 22.19 -3.54
CA ASP A 335 -12.37 23.53 -3.53
C ASP A 335 -13.50 23.67 -2.50
N ALA A 336 -13.88 22.57 -1.81
CA ALA A 336 -14.77 22.60 -0.66
C ALA A 336 -14.04 22.71 0.70
N LEU A 337 -12.71 22.89 0.71
CA LEU A 337 -11.93 23.09 1.96
C LEU A 337 -11.85 24.54 2.41
N TYR A 338 -11.70 25.45 1.44
CA TYR A 338 -11.43 26.86 1.68
C TYR A 338 -12.40 27.74 0.89
N LYS A 339 -12.58 28.97 1.36
CA LYS A 339 -13.49 29.96 0.78
C LYS A 339 -12.88 30.60 -0.46
N TYR A 340 -12.85 29.87 -1.59
CA TYR A 340 -12.37 30.38 -2.87
C TYR A 340 -13.41 31.29 -3.55
N PRO A 341 -13.11 32.58 -3.80
CA PRO A 341 -14.05 33.47 -4.50
C PRO A 341 -14.15 33.16 -6.00
N CYS A 342 -13.04 32.74 -6.61
CA CYS A 342 -13.01 32.38 -8.03
C CYS A 342 -12.01 31.24 -8.29
N VAL A 343 -12.41 30.31 -9.16
CA VAL A 343 -11.62 29.12 -9.52
C VAL A 343 -11.69 28.84 -11.02
N ARG A 344 -10.56 28.45 -11.62
CA ARG A 344 -10.48 27.94 -13.00
C ARG A 344 -9.74 26.60 -13.01
N GLY A 345 -10.21 25.67 -13.84
CA GLY A 345 -9.57 24.36 -14.00
C GLY A 345 -9.61 23.85 -15.42
N ASN A 346 -8.54 23.18 -15.85
CA ASN A 346 -8.47 22.40 -17.08
C ASN A 346 -7.82 21.04 -16.81
N SER A 347 -8.56 19.96 -17.03
CA SER A 347 -8.15 18.62 -16.66
C SER A 347 -8.25 17.67 -17.85
N THR A 348 -7.15 16.99 -18.14
CA THR A 348 -7.01 16.09 -19.29
C THR A 348 -6.63 14.68 -18.82
N LEU A 349 -7.40 13.68 -19.25
CA LEU A 349 -7.12 12.26 -19.07
C LEU A 349 -6.46 11.72 -20.34
N VAL A 350 -5.26 11.15 -20.22
CA VAL A 350 -4.40 10.80 -21.35
C VAL A 350 -4.16 9.30 -21.38
N TYR A 351 -4.48 8.64 -22.50
CA TYR A 351 -4.12 7.25 -22.75
C TYR A 351 -2.60 7.10 -22.87
N THR A 352 -2.07 6.06 -22.25
CA THR A 352 -0.68 5.61 -22.41
C THR A 352 -0.65 4.09 -22.61
N ASN A 353 0.44 3.55 -23.15
CA ASN A 353 0.67 2.11 -23.27
C ASN A 353 1.20 1.49 -21.96
N LEU A 354 0.66 1.95 -20.82
CA LEU A 354 0.96 1.48 -19.47
C LEU A 354 -0.26 0.75 -18.89
N VAL A 355 -0.06 0.02 -17.80
CA VAL A 355 -1.12 -0.65 -17.03
C VAL A 355 -2.30 0.32 -16.83
N PRO A 356 -3.57 -0.06 -17.04
CA PRO A 356 -4.69 0.86 -16.84
C PRO A 356 -4.83 1.30 -15.38
N THR A 357 -5.32 2.51 -15.13
CA THR A 357 -5.53 3.02 -13.77
C THR A 357 -6.98 2.92 -13.33
N GLY A 358 -7.23 2.98 -12.03
CA GLY A 358 -8.58 2.86 -11.51
C GLY A 358 -8.77 3.39 -10.11
N ALA A 359 -9.89 2.99 -9.51
CA ALA A 359 -10.32 3.47 -8.21
C ALA A 359 -9.32 3.03 -7.12
N PHE A 360 -8.92 3.97 -6.29
CA PHE A 360 -8.14 3.75 -5.08
C PHE A 360 -8.71 4.65 -3.98
N ARG A 361 -8.65 4.23 -2.71
CA ARG A 361 -8.95 5.04 -1.51
C ARG A 361 -8.61 6.54 -1.69
N GLY A 362 -9.61 7.40 -1.51
CA GLY A 362 -9.54 8.86 -1.69
C GLY A 362 -10.02 9.32 -3.07
N PHE A 363 -10.02 8.40 -4.06
CA PHE A 363 -10.61 8.60 -5.39
C PHE A 363 -10.13 9.89 -6.10
N GLY A 364 -8.82 10.10 -6.10
CA GLY A 364 -8.17 11.26 -6.73
C GLY A 364 -7.74 12.36 -5.75
N ASN A 365 -8.42 12.50 -4.60
CA ASN A 365 -8.06 13.46 -3.56
C ASN A 365 -6.59 13.44 -3.17
N PRO A 366 -5.94 12.28 -2.91
CA PRO A 366 -4.59 12.27 -2.38
C PRO A 366 -3.55 12.92 -3.29
N SER A 367 -3.75 12.81 -4.61
CA SER A 367 -2.87 13.43 -5.60
C SER A 367 -3.17 14.91 -5.80
N ALA A 368 -4.43 15.32 -5.64
CA ALA A 368 -4.82 16.72 -5.73
C ALA A 368 -4.43 17.49 -4.45
N ASP A 369 -4.71 16.93 -3.28
CA ASP A 369 -4.36 17.49 -1.97
C ASP A 369 -2.84 17.57 -1.82
N TRP A 370 -2.10 16.57 -2.32
CA TRP A 370 -0.63 16.65 -2.46
C TRP A 370 -0.16 17.95 -3.09
N ALA A 371 -0.75 18.35 -4.22
CA ALA A 371 -0.34 19.53 -4.96
C ALA A 371 -0.89 20.82 -4.32
N VAL A 372 -2.18 20.83 -3.98
CA VAL A 372 -2.88 22.03 -3.49
C VAL A 372 -2.40 22.42 -2.09
N GLU A 373 -2.26 21.48 -1.16
CA GLU A 373 -1.83 21.79 0.21
C GLU A 373 -0.34 22.18 0.28
N GLN A 374 0.50 21.67 -0.63
CA GLN A 374 1.88 22.16 -0.77
C GLN A 374 1.92 23.59 -1.32
N ALA A 375 1.00 23.97 -2.22
CA ALA A 375 0.90 25.34 -2.69
C ALA A 375 0.42 26.29 -1.58
N TRP A 376 -0.48 25.85 -0.69
CA TRP A 376 -0.87 26.59 0.51
C TRP A 376 0.29 26.81 1.49
N ASP A 377 1.10 25.78 1.73
CA ASP A 377 2.29 25.88 2.58
C ASP A 377 3.34 26.84 1.98
N LEU A 378 3.57 26.77 0.66
CA LEU A 378 4.40 27.74 -0.05
C LEU A 378 3.85 29.18 0.04
N ALA A 379 2.53 29.35 0.06
CA ALA A 379 1.91 30.66 0.28
C ALA A 379 2.15 31.17 1.70
N ALA A 380 2.06 30.30 2.71
CA ALA A 380 2.36 30.65 4.10
C ALA A 380 3.81 31.14 4.26
N GLU A 381 4.77 30.48 3.60
CA GLU A 381 6.17 30.92 3.57
C GLU A 381 6.34 32.32 2.97
N LYS A 382 5.70 32.59 1.81
CA LYS A 382 5.79 33.90 1.14
C LYS A 382 5.03 35.02 1.86
N LEU A 383 3.95 34.69 2.56
CA LEU A 383 3.18 35.62 3.38
C LEU A 383 3.81 35.84 4.76
N HIS A 384 4.81 35.05 5.14
CA HIS A 384 5.41 35.03 6.48
C HIS A 384 4.35 34.74 7.57
N MET A 385 3.46 33.79 7.31
CA MET A 385 2.39 33.37 8.21
C MET A 385 2.60 31.92 8.64
N ASP A 386 2.13 31.55 9.84
CA ASP A 386 2.03 30.13 10.20
C ASP A 386 0.96 29.48 9.32
N VAL A 387 1.29 28.35 8.70
CA VAL A 387 0.37 27.62 7.82
C VAL A 387 -0.93 27.23 8.54
N PHE A 388 -0.88 26.91 9.84
CA PHE A 388 -2.09 26.65 10.63
C PHE A 388 -3.03 27.85 10.60
N ASP A 389 -2.52 29.06 10.83
CA ASP A 389 -3.33 30.29 10.88
C ASP A 389 -3.88 30.64 9.48
N LEU A 390 -3.07 30.45 8.43
CA LEU A 390 -3.46 30.70 7.05
C LEU A 390 -4.59 29.75 6.59
N LEU A 391 -4.46 28.45 6.84
CA LEU A 391 -5.50 27.48 6.50
C LEU A 391 -6.77 27.76 7.30
N ARG A 392 -6.62 28.00 8.62
CA ARG A 392 -7.75 28.17 9.54
C ARG A 392 -8.61 29.39 9.24
N MET A 393 -8.02 30.50 8.79
CA MET A 393 -8.79 31.71 8.46
C MET A 393 -9.57 31.59 7.14
N ASN A 394 -9.09 30.76 6.21
CA ASN A 394 -9.73 30.54 4.92
C ASN A 394 -10.67 29.32 4.92
N ALA A 395 -10.62 28.47 5.96
CA ALA A 395 -11.44 27.27 6.08
C ALA A 395 -12.95 27.55 6.02
N VAL A 396 -13.67 26.66 5.35
CA VAL A 396 -15.13 26.65 5.29
C VAL A 396 -15.79 26.46 6.67
N ASP A 397 -17.03 26.92 6.78
CA ASP A 397 -17.91 26.83 7.94
C ASP A 397 -19.23 26.09 7.55
N PRO A 398 -19.99 25.57 8.53
CA PRO A 398 -21.35 25.11 8.27
C PRO A 398 -22.20 26.21 7.60
N GLY A 399 -22.91 25.85 6.53
CA GLY A 399 -23.72 26.74 5.71
C GLY A 399 -23.01 27.27 4.46
N ASP A 400 -21.69 27.10 4.33
CA ASP A 400 -20.98 27.51 3.13
C ASP A 400 -21.34 26.64 1.92
N VAL A 401 -21.20 27.24 0.73
CA VAL A 401 -21.37 26.57 -0.57
C VAL A 401 -20.10 26.75 -1.38
N SER A 402 -19.52 25.65 -1.87
CA SER A 402 -18.32 25.71 -2.70
C SER A 402 -18.61 26.35 -4.08
N PRO A 403 -17.58 26.79 -4.83
CA PRO A 403 -17.74 27.24 -6.21
C PRO A 403 -18.40 26.22 -7.16
N HIS A 404 -18.47 24.95 -6.76
CA HIS A 404 -19.07 23.85 -7.53
C HIS A 404 -20.46 23.45 -7.04
N ASN A 405 -21.08 24.25 -6.15
CA ASN A 405 -22.36 24.00 -5.49
C ASN A 405 -22.34 22.78 -4.53
N HIS A 406 -21.17 22.45 -3.97
CA HIS A 406 -21.12 21.52 -2.84
C HIS A 406 -21.63 22.22 -1.59
N ARG A 407 -22.71 21.71 -0.99
CA ARG A 407 -23.39 22.34 0.15
C ARG A 407 -22.86 21.74 1.45
N ILE A 408 -22.24 22.56 2.28
CA ILE A 408 -21.57 22.12 3.51
C ILE A 408 -22.52 22.35 4.68
N THR A 409 -23.36 21.37 4.99
CA THR A 409 -24.39 21.47 6.04
C THR A 409 -23.84 21.27 7.45
N SER A 410 -22.86 20.39 7.62
CA SER A 410 -22.10 20.20 8.86
C SER A 410 -20.60 20.22 8.58
N CYS A 411 -19.83 20.93 9.42
CA CYS A 411 -18.38 21.04 9.26
C CYS A 411 -17.72 21.44 10.58
N GLU A 412 -16.79 20.59 11.05
CA GLU A 412 -15.93 20.89 12.19
C GLU A 412 -14.43 20.90 11.80
N LEU A 413 -14.11 21.26 10.54
CA LEU A 413 -12.73 21.30 10.03
C LEU A 413 -11.81 22.16 10.92
N LYS A 414 -12.29 23.30 11.40
CA LYS A 414 -11.55 24.17 12.33
C LYS A 414 -11.26 23.46 13.66
N GLN A 415 -12.18 22.66 14.18
CA GLN A 415 -11.97 21.86 15.37
C GLN A 415 -10.97 20.73 15.11
N CYS A 416 -11.01 20.13 13.92
CA CYS A 416 -10.00 19.16 13.48
C CYS A 416 -8.60 19.78 13.49
N MET A 417 -8.43 20.98 12.91
CA MET A 417 -7.15 21.70 12.92
C MET A 417 -6.65 21.93 14.35
N ASP A 418 -7.51 22.44 15.23
CA ASP A 418 -7.18 22.70 16.63
C ASP A 418 -6.75 21.41 17.37
N LYS A 419 -7.49 20.31 17.19
CA LYS A 419 -7.20 18.99 17.79
C LYS A 419 -5.88 18.42 17.26
N ALA A 420 -5.65 18.43 15.94
CA ALA A 420 -4.40 17.95 15.35
C ALA A 420 -3.19 18.75 15.82
N ALA A 421 -3.30 20.09 15.85
CA ALA A 421 -2.25 20.98 16.35
C ALA A 421 -1.91 20.72 17.83
N ALA A 422 -2.93 20.49 18.66
CA ALA A 422 -2.75 20.19 20.08
C ALA A 422 -2.04 18.85 20.31
N LEU A 423 -2.44 17.79 19.60
CA LEU A 423 -1.90 16.44 19.75
C LEU A 423 -0.39 16.36 19.50
N ILE A 424 0.14 17.15 18.56
CA ILE A 424 1.58 17.21 18.28
C ILE A 424 2.29 18.40 18.93
N ARG A 425 1.61 19.15 19.81
CA ARG A 425 2.15 20.34 20.50
C ARG A 425 2.68 21.41 19.54
N TRP A 426 1.94 21.68 18.45
CA TRP A 426 2.33 22.60 17.36
C TRP A 426 2.87 23.94 17.87
N LYS A 427 2.08 24.64 18.70
CA LYS A 427 2.42 25.98 19.21
C LYS A 427 3.71 25.98 20.04
N GLU A 428 3.94 24.94 20.84
CA GLU A 428 5.16 24.81 21.65
C GLU A 428 6.39 24.63 20.76
N LYS A 429 6.29 23.72 19.78
CA LYS A 429 7.40 23.39 18.88
C LYS A 429 7.72 24.52 17.90
N ARG A 430 6.70 25.22 17.37
CA ARG A 430 6.89 26.41 16.52
C ARG A 430 7.62 27.54 17.26
N ARG A 431 7.28 27.82 18.53
CA ARG A 431 7.96 28.84 19.34
C ARG A 431 9.44 28.55 19.61
N LYS A 432 9.82 27.28 19.69
CA LYS A 432 11.21 26.84 19.92
C LYS A 432 12.09 26.99 18.67
N LYS A 433 11.52 27.21 17.50
CA LYS A 433 12.24 27.41 16.24
C LYS A 433 12.67 28.88 16.14
N ALA A 434 13.97 29.14 16.19
CA ALA A 434 14.51 30.49 15.92
C ALA A 434 14.29 30.85 14.44
N PRO A 435 14.05 32.13 14.10
CA PRO A 435 13.83 32.57 12.72
C PRO A 435 15.07 32.48 11.81
N ASP A 436 16.25 32.22 12.37
CA ASP A 436 17.49 32.12 11.59
C ASP A 436 17.62 30.75 10.89
N ARG A 437 17.73 30.82 9.55
CA ARG A 437 17.66 29.74 8.55
C ARG A 437 18.84 28.76 8.53
N GLU A 438 19.69 28.72 9.55
CA GLU A 438 20.72 27.68 9.62
C GLU A 438 20.04 26.33 9.93
N ILE A 439 20.33 25.32 9.11
CA ILE A 439 19.87 23.95 9.35
C ILE A 439 20.49 23.50 10.68
N LYS A 440 19.66 23.37 11.72
CA LYS A 440 20.08 22.92 13.05
C LYS A 440 20.09 21.39 13.09
N GLU A 441 21.04 20.81 13.81
CA GLU A 441 21.08 19.38 14.09
C GLU A 441 20.40 19.08 15.45
N PRO A 442 19.37 18.21 15.53
CA PRO A 442 18.71 17.50 14.42
C PRO A 442 17.73 18.39 13.63
N ALA A 443 17.69 18.24 12.30
CA ALA A 443 16.85 19.07 11.44
C ALA A 443 15.39 18.60 11.50
N ARG A 444 14.59 19.30 12.31
CA ARG A 444 13.18 18.97 12.55
C ARG A 444 12.23 19.97 11.91
N GLY A 445 11.13 19.45 11.39
CA GLY A 445 10.10 20.27 10.76
C GLY A 445 8.69 19.79 11.04
N LEU A 446 7.75 20.73 10.92
CA LEU A 446 6.33 20.54 11.13
C LEU A 446 5.55 20.84 9.86
N GLY A 447 4.60 19.97 9.52
CA GLY A 447 3.71 20.15 8.39
C GLY A 447 2.25 20.00 8.80
N MET A 448 1.36 20.72 8.14
CA MET A 448 -0.09 20.60 8.28
C MET A 448 -0.74 20.61 6.89
N GLY A 449 -1.89 19.95 6.78
CA GLY A 449 -2.71 19.89 5.59
C GLY A 449 -4.10 19.33 5.91
N CYS A 450 -5.07 19.64 5.05
CA CYS A 450 -6.46 19.25 5.22
C CYS A 450 -6.99 18.50 4.00
N SER A 451 -8.07 17.75 4.19
CA SER A 451 -8.79 17.11 3.10
C SER A 451 -10.29 17.05 3.39
N VAL A 452 -11.06 16.91 2.31
CA VAL A 452 -12.52 16.79 2.31
C VAL A 452 -12.90 15.63 1.41
N HIS A 453 -13.84 14.81 1.89
CA HIS A 453 -14.32 13.66 1.16
C HIS A 453 -15.86 13.60 1.16
N VAL A 454 -16.40 12.85 0.20
CA VAL A 454 -17.85 12.69 -0.02
C VAL A 454 -18.39 11.49 0.77
N ASN A 455 -19.69 11.49 1.05
CA ASN A 455 -20.39 10.41 1.75
C ASN A 455 -21.47 9.82 0.85
N GLY A 456 -21.05 9.06 -0.14
CA GLY A 456 -21.84 8.78 -1.34
C GLY A 456 -21.60 9.83 -2.41
N ARG A 457 -21.60 9.40 -3.67
CA ARG A 457 -21.39 10.28 -4.81
C ARG A 457 -22.35 9.92 -5.93
N ARG A 458 -23.25 10.83 -6.26
CA ARG A 458 -24.21 10.67 -7.36
C ARG A 458 -23.50 10.71 -8.71
N SER A 459 -23.15 9.51 -9.21
CA SER A 459 -22.31 9.34 -10.40
C SER A 459 -22.60 8.07 -11.21
N PHE A 460 -23.45 7.17 -10.73
CA PHE A 460 -23.82 5.91 -11.39
C PHE A 460 -25.31 5.91 -11.73
N GLY A 461 -25.69 6.77 -12.69
CA GLY A 461 -27.08 7.15 -12.89
C GLY A 461 -27.55 8.20 -11.88
N ASP A 462 -28.80 8.63 -12.00
CA ASP A 462 -29.40 9.67 -11.14
C ASP A 462 -30.02 9.07 -9.86
N TRP A 463 -29.28 8.15 -9.23
CA TRP A 463 -29.62 7.52 -7.96
C TRP A 463 -28.34 7.15 -7.22
N ASP A 464 -28.22 7.57 -5.95
CA ASP A 464 -27.14 7.16 -5.05
C ASP A 464 -27.75 6.73 -3.73
N GLY A 465 -28.56 5.69 -3.80
CA GLY A 465 -29.30 5.21 -2.66
C GLY A 465 -28.86 3.83 -2.16
N SER A 466 -29.46 3.44 -1.04
CA SER A 466 -29.38 2.09 -0.52
C SER A 466 -30.76 1.64 -0.06
N SER A 467 -30.91 0.33 0.07
CA SER A 467 -32.14 -0.31 0.53
C SER A 467 -31.80 -1.46 1.47
N ALA A 468 -32.63 -1.66 2.48
CA ALA A 468 -32.45 -2.70 3.48
C ALA A 468 -33.79 -3.28 3.95
N ILE A 469 -33.73 -4.52 4.43
CA ILE A 469 -34.83 -5.19 5.10
C ILE A 469 -34.36 -5.57 6.51
N VAL A 470 -35.20 -5.32 7.51
CA VAL A 470 -34.98 -5.75 8.89
C VAL A 470 -36.14 -6.66 9.28
N ARG A 471 -35.83 -7.94 9.52
CA ARG A 471 -36.79 -8.94 9.95
C ARG A 471 -36.60 -9.23 11.44
N VAL A 472 -37.66 -9.19 12.23
CA VAL A 472 -37.66 -9.70 13.60
C VAL A 472 -38.19 -11.13 13.58
N ASN A 473 -37.38 -12.07 14.05
CA ASN A 473 -37.67 -13.50 14.10
C ASN A 473 -38.57 -13.82 15.32
N GLU A 474 -39.14 -15.02 15.33
CA GLU A 474 -40.11 -15.50 16.33
C GLU A 474 -39.51 -15.59 17.75
N ASP A 475 -38.19 -15.69 17.86
CA ASP A 475 -37.45 -15.69 19.13
C ASP A 475 -37.11 -14.28 19.64
N GLY A 476 -37.45 -13.24 18.86
CA GLY A 476 -37.20 -11.83 19.18
C GLY A 476 -35.84 -11.31 18.75
N ARG A 477 -35.01 -12.13 18.08
CA ARG A 477 -33.78 -11.68 17.42
C ARG A 477 -34.11 -11.02 16.09
N ALA A 478 -33.24 -10.16 15.57
CA ALA A 478 -33.43 -9.50 14.29
C ALA A 478 -32.35 -9.88 13.26
N THR A 479 -32.68 -9.78 11.98
CA THR A 479 -31.74 -9.98 10.88
C THR A 479 -31.79 -8.80 9.92
N VAL A 480 -30.65 -8.16 9.71
CA VAL A 480 -30.44 -7.12 8.69
C VAL A 480 -30.09 -7.78 7.36
N ILE A 481 -30.85 -7.47 6.33
CA ILE A 481 -30.70 -7.97 4.97
C ILE A 481 -30.34 -6.80 4.06
N THR A 482 -29.12 -6.79 3.53
CA THR A 482 -28.59 -5.67 2.73
C THR A 482 -27.51 -6.14 1.76
N GLY A 483 -27.54 -5.59 0.54
CA GLY A 483 -26.60 -5.88 -0.54
C GLY A 483 -25.21 -5.24 -0.43
N GLU A 484 -24.96 -4.48 0.64
CA GLU A 484 -23.78 -3.64 0.76
C GLU A 484 -22.50 -4.43 1.04
N GLY A 485 -21.44 -4.14 0.29
CA GLY A 485 -20.17 -4.88 0.36
C GLY A 485 -19.43 -4.74 1.69
N GLU A 486 -18.86 -5.83 2.20
CA GLU A 486 -17.87 -5.83 3.29
C GLU A 486 -16.49 -6.19 2.73
N ILE A 487 -15.47 -5.37 3.02
CA ILE A 487 -14.10 -5.56 2.57
C ILE A 487 -13.04 -5.38 3.66
N GLY A 488 -13.46 -5.41 4.94
CA GLY A 488 -12.62 -5.21 6.11
C GLY A 488 -12.92 -3.92 6.88
N GLN A 489 -13.69 -2.99 6.31
CA GLN A 489 -14.04 -1.71 6.94
C GLN A 489 -14.95 -1.85 8.16
N GLY A 490 -15.64 -2.98 8.34
CA GLY A 490 -16.48 -3.25 9.51
C GLY A 490 -17.92 -2.78 9.37
N ASN A 491 -18.43 -2.69 8.13
CA ASN A 491 -19.81 -2.33 7.84
C ASN A 491 -20.80 -3.36 8.43
N LEU A 492 -20.44 -4.65 8.45
CA LEU A 492 -21.27 -5.67 9.09
C LEU A 492 -21.55 -5.35 10.56
N THR A 493 -20.59 -4.77 11.27
CA THR A 493 -20.73 -4.37 12.67
C THR A 493 -21.52 -3.08 12.80
N VAL A 494 -21.18 -2.06 12.00
CA VAL A 494 -21.79 -0.73 12.07
C VAL A 494 -23.28 -0.77 11.74
N LEU A 495 -23.69 -1.48 10.68
CA LEU A 495 -25.11 -1.59 10.31
C LEU A 495 -25.91 -2.38 11.35
N ARG A 496 -25.30 -3.38 12.00
CA ARG A 496 -25.92 -4.10 13.13
C ARG A 496 -26.14 -3.17 14.31
N GLN A 497 -25.16 -2.34 14.69
CA GLN A 497 -25.32 -1.37 15.77
C GLN A 497 -26.44 -0.37 15.48
N ILE A 498 -26.51 0.15 14.25
CA ILE A 498 -27.58 1.07 13.83
C ILE A 498 -28.96 0.41 13.96
N ALA A 499 -29.12 -0.83 13.48
CA ALA A 499 -30.38 -1.55 13.61
C ALA A 499 -30.73 -1.89 15.07
N ALA A 500 -29.75 -2.32 15.85
CA ALA A 500 -29.94 -2.67 17.27
C ALA A 500 -30.37 -1.47 18.11
N GLU A 501 -29.73 -0.31 17.90
CA GLU A 501 -30.10 0.95 18.58
C GLU A 501 -31.53 1.35 18.24
N GLU A 502 -31.88 1.37 16.95
CA GLU A 502 -33.21 1.79 16.49
C GLU A 502 -34.32 0.82 16.93
N LEU A 503 -34.03 -0.49 17.02
CA LEU A 503 -34.98 -1.49 17.51
C LEU A 503 -35.06 -1.56 19.04
N GLY A 504 -34.12 -0.97 19.78
CA GLY A 504 -33.99 -1.17 21.22
C GLY A 504 -33.58 -2.59 21.62
N LEU A 505 -32.80 -3.29 20.77
CA LEU A 505 -32.31 -4.65 21.02
C LEU A 505 -30.83 -4.66 21.45
N PRO A 506 -30.37 -5.68 22.21
CA PRO A 506 -28.95 -5.94 22.39
C PRO A 506 -28.24 -6.18 21.05
N TYR A 507 -26.97 -5.79 20.95
CA TYR A 507 -26.16 -5.98 19.74
C TYR A 507 -26.07 -7.45 19.30
N GLU A 508 -25.99 -8.36 20.28
CA GLU A 508 -25.92 -9.81 20.10
C GLU A 508 -27.23 -10.41 19.59
N HIS A 509 -28.35 -9.67 19.71
CA HIS A 509 -29.67 -10.10 19.23
C HIS A 509 -29.93 -9.68 17.79
N VAL A 510 -29.02 -8.96 17.14
CA VAL A 510 -29.14 -8.56 15.74
C VAL A 510 -28.05 -9.21 14.91
N ASP A 511 -28.44 -10.00 13.91
CA ASP A 511 -27.55 -10.61 12.92
C ASP A 511 -27.61 -9.85 11.57
N ILE A 512 -26.65 -10.12 10.67
CA ILE A 512 -26.60 -9.52 9.34
C ILE A 512 -26.20 -10.55 8.28
N THR A 513 -26.82 -10.45 7.10
CA THR A 513 -26.53 -11.32 5.95
C THR A 513 -25.29 -10.87 5.18
N ARG A 514 -24.71 -11.78 4.39
CA ARG A 514 -23.60 -11.48 3.47
C ARG A 514 -24.10 -11.17 2.07
N PRO A 515 -23.38 -10.33 1.31
CA PRO A 515 -23.88 -9.87 0.01
C PRO A 515 -24.13 -10.97 -1.03
N ASP A 516 -25.36 -11.04 -1.53
CA ASP A 516 -25.83 -11.95 -2.58
C ASP A 516 -26.91 -11.26 -3.40
N THR A 517 -26.64 -11.09 -4.70
CA THR A 517 -27.50 -10.29 -5.59
C THR A 517 -28.88 -10.88 -5.85
N ASP A 518 -29.11 -12.16 -5.51
CA ASP A 518 -30.43 -12.80 -5.64
C ASP A 518 -31.29 -12.66 -4.38
N LEU A 519 -30.66 -12.57 -3.22
CA LEU A 519 -31.34 -12.71 -1.93
C LEU A 519 -31.63 -11.36 -1.26
N GLN A 520 -31.00 -10.29 -1.75
CA GLN A 520 -30.96 -9.02 -1.04
C GLN A 520 -31.42 -7.85 -1.92
N SER A 521 -31.68 -6.73 -1.25
CA SER A 521 -32.04 -5.46 -1.87
C SER A 521 -30.88 -4.85 -2.67
N HIS A 522 -31.25 -4.13 -3.74
CA HIS A 522 -30.29 -3.41 -4.58
C HIS A 522 -29.51 -2.36 -3.77
N SER A 523 -28.21 -2.26 -4.05
CA SER A 523 -27.29 -1.29 -3.46
C SER A 523 -26.09 -1.09 -4.36
N LEU A 524 -25.32 -0.02 -4.14
CA LEU A 524 -24.12 0.27 -4.95
C LEU A 524 -22.85 -0.40 -4.40
N GLY A 525 -22.82 -0.77 -3.11
CA GLY A 525 -21.68 -1.41 -2.46
C GLY A 525 -20.67 -0.43 -1.86
N ALA A 526 -19.49 -0.95 -1.51
CA ALA A 526 -18.46 -0.24 -0.75
C ALA A 526 -17.62 0.69 -1.64
N LEU A 527 -18.05 1.95 -1.77
CA LEU A 527 -17.37 3.02 -2.50
C LEU A 527 -17.74 4.41 -1.94
N ALA A 528 -16.96 5.45 -2.25
CA ALA A 528 -17.23 6.86 -1.89
C ALA A 528 -17.58 7.08 -0.41
N SER A 529 -16.95 6.31 0.49
CA SER A 529 -17.22 6.29 1.94
C SER A 529 -18.70 6.20 2.33
N ARG A 530 -19.56 5.67 1.46
CA ARG A 530 -21.01 5.86 1.54
C ARG A 530 -21.74 5.00 2.56
N LEU A 531 -21.15 3.89 3.00
CA LEU A 531 -21.89 2.84 3.69
C LEU A 531 -22.51 3.31 5.01
N THR A 532 -21.72 3.89 5.92
CA THR A 532 -22.25 4.38 7.20
C THR A 532 -23.35 5.43 7.00
N TYR A 533 -23.22 6.31 6.01
CA TYR A 533 -24.17 7.39 5.77
C TYR A 533 -25.42 6.90 5.00
N VAL A 534 -25.24 6.40 3.78
CA VAL A 534 -26.34 6.00 2.88
C VAL A 534 -26.97 4.67 3.30
N ALA A 535 -26.16 3.62 3.50
CA ALA A 535 -26.69 2.33 3.91
C ALA A 535 -27.14 2.33 5.38
N GLY A 536 -26.44 3.05 6.25
CA GLY A 536 -26.85 3.24 7.64
C GLY A 536 -28.23 3.89 7.74
N ASN A 537 -28.52 4.93 6.95
CA ASN A 537 -29.87 5.51 6.89
C ASN A 537 -30.91 4.53 6.34
N ALA A 538 -30.61 3.76 5.30
CA ALA A 538 -31.54 2.75 4.78
C ALA A 538 -31.86 1.67 5.82
N VAL A 539 -30.85 1.21 6.57
CA VAL A 539 -31.00 0.25 7.67
C VAL A 539 -31.78 0.86 8.83
N LYS A 540 -31.48 2.10 9.22
CA LYS A 540 -32.23 2.84 10.23
C LYS A 540 -33.71 2.93 9.85
N ASN A 541 -34.02 3.34 8.62
CA ASN A 541 -35.40 3.42 8.13
C ASN A 541 -36.11 2.06 8.14
N ALA A 542 -35.40 0.99 7.77
CA ALA A 542 -35.95 -0.37 7.84
C ALA A 542 -36.20 -0.82 9.29
N ALA A 543 -35.28 -0.52 10.19
CA ALA A 543 -35.41 -0.81 11.62
C ALA A 543 -36.55 -0.01 12.27
N THR A 544 -36.71 1.28 11.94
CA THR A 544 -37.85 2.11 12.39
C THR A 544 -39.18 1.49 11.93
N ALA A 545 -39.26 1.03 10.68
CA ALA A 545 -40.46 0.38 10.16
C ALA A 545 -40.78 -0.93 10.90
N ALA A 546 -39.77 -1.75 11.21
CA ALA A 546 -39.93 -2.97 12.00
C ALA A 546 -40.32 -2.67 13.46
N ALA A 547 -39.69 -1.69 14.10
CA ALA A 547 -40.01 -1.24 15.46
C ALA A 547 -41.47 -0.76 15.56
N ARG A 548 -41.95 0.00 14.56
CA ARG A 548 -43.35 0.43 14.49
C ARG A 548 -44.31 -0.76 14.44
N GLN A 549 -44.09 -1.71 13.54
CA GLN A 549 -44.93 -2.92 13.45
C GLN A 549 -44.90 -3.72 14.77
N LEU A 550 -43.75 -3.79 15.42
CA LEU A 550 -43.59 -4.49 16.69
C LEU A 550 -44.35 -3.80 17.84
N LEU A 551 -44.30 -2.47 17.91
CA LEU A 551 -45.07 -1.67 18.89
C LEU A 551 -46.58 -1.74 18.62
N GLU A 552 -47.00 -1.78 17.35
CA GLU A 552 -48.40 -2.01 16.96
C GLU A 552 -48.88 -3.41 17.38
N ALA A 553 -48.05 -4.44 17.18
CA ALA A 553 -48.34 -5.78 17.66
C ALA A 553 -48.38 -5.87 19.20
N ALA A 554 -47.55 -5.10 19.88
CA ALA A 554 -47.56 -5.00 21.34
C ALA A 554 -48.80 -4.26 21.85
N ALA A 555 -49.25 -3.21 21.15
CA ALA A 555 -50.41 -2.40 21.55
C ALA A 555 -51.67 -3.26 21.79
N GLU A 556 -51.93 -4.24 20.93
CA GLU A 556 -53.03 -5.20 21.12
C GLU A 556 -52.86 -6.06 22.38
N GLN A 557 -51.64 -6.49 22.66
CA GLN A 557 -51.31 -7.41 23.76
C GLN A 557 -51.25 -6.71 25.13
N PHE A 558 -50.86 -5.44 25.15
CA PHE A 558 -50.86 -4.58 26.34
C PHE A 558 -52.18 -3.82 26.52
N LYS A 559 -53.06 -3.84 25.51
CA LYS A 559 -54.31 -3.04 25.46
C LYS A 559 -54.05 -1.55 25.69
N ARG A 560 -52.98 -1.03 25.06
CA ARG A 560 -52.52 0.36 25.17
C ARG A 560 -52.10 0.89 23.81
N PRO A 561 -52.16 2.21 23.57
CA PRO A 561 -51.64 2.80 22.33
C PRO A 561 -50.15 2.51 22.15
N ALA A 562 -49.73 2.23 20.91
CA ALA A 562 -48.31 1.99 20.58
C ALA A 562 -47.40 3.17 20.98
N SER A 563 -47.91 4.40 20.98
CA SER A 563 -47.20 5.62 21.42
C SER A 563 -46.81 5.62 22.90
N GLU A 564 -47.55 4.86 23.73
CA GLU A 564 -47.27 4.71 25.16
C GLU A 564 -46.30 3.55 25.45
N LEU A 565 -45.87 2.80 24.44
CA LEU A 565 -44.94 1.70 24.56
C LEU A 565 -43.54 2.09 24.06
N THR A 566 -42.55 1.38 24.58
CA THR A 566 -41.15 1.50 24.16
C THR A 566 -40.50 0.12 24.13
N ILE A 567 -39.47 -0.03 23.30
CA ILE A 567 -38.60 -1.21 23.28
C ILE A 567 -37.30 -0.80 23.96
N LEU A 568 -36.90 -1.52 25.00
CA LEU A 568 -35.66 -1.28 25.73
C LEU A 568 -35.00 -2.63 26.03
N ASN A 569 -33.75 -2.76 25.60
CA ASN A 569 -32.91 -3.93 25.87
C ASN A 569 -33.58 -5.29 25.56
N GLY A 570 -34.33 -5.38 24.46
CA GLY A 570 -35.00 -6.63 24.05
C GLY A 570 -36.35 -6.90 24.70
N GLU A 571 -36.89 -5.94 25.45
CA GLU A 571 -38.19 -6.03 26.09
C GLU A 571 -39.08 -4.85 25.69
N ILE A 572 -40.40 -5.07 25.67
CA ILE A 572 -41.41 -4.06 25.34
C ILE A 572 -42.22 -3.78 26.59
N GLY A 573 -42.39 -2.50 26.92
CA GLY A 573 -43.19 -2.08 28.06
C GLY A 573 -43.59 -0.60 28.01
N PRO A 574 -44.28 -0.09 29.05
CA PRO A 574 -44.70 1.30 29.12
C PRO A 574 -43.54 2.29 29.08
N ARG A 575 -43.69 3.35 28.28
CA ARG A 575 -42.70 4.43 28.13
C ARG A 575 -42.54 5.28 29.39
N ASN A 576 -43.55 5.31 30.27
CA ASN A 576 -43.59 6.17 31.46
C ASN A 576 -42.61 5.75 32.58
N GLY A 577 -41.97 4.58 32.47
CA GLY A 577 -40.91 4.12 33.38
C GLY A 577 -41.35 3.80 34.82
N SER A 578 -42.58 4.12 35.20
CA SER A 578 -43.17 3.86 36.53
C SER A 578 -43.88 2.50 36.63
N GLU A 579 -44.14 1.87 35.50
CA GLU A 579 -44.80 0.57 35.39
C GLU A 579 -43.80 -0.54 35.01
N THR A 580 -44.00 -1.75 35.53
CA THR A 580 -43.06 -2.88 35.39
C THR A 580 -43.54 -4.00 34.47
N ASP A 581 -44.65 -3.83 33.74
CA ASP A 581 -45.12 -4.82 32.75
C ASP A 581 -44.23 -4.73 31.50
N PHE A 582 -43.14 -5.48 31.49
CA PHE A 582 -42.28 -5.68 30.33
C PHE A 582 -42.42 -7.11 29.82
N ARG A 583 -42.44 -7.26 28.49
CA ARG A 583 -42.48 -8.56 27.82
C ARG A 583 -41.33 -8.69 26.84
N PRO A 584 -40.69 -9.87 26.76
CA PRO A 584 -39.66 -10.10 25.75
C PRO A 584 -40.20 -9.86 24.34
N VAL A 585 -39.40 -9.23 23.48
CA VAL A 585 -39.76 -8.98 22.07
C VAL A 585 -40.19 -10.27 21.36
N GLY A 586 -39.55 -11.40 21.66
CA GLY A 586 -39.93 -12.71 21.11
C GLY A 586 -41.33 -13.16 21.49
N ALA A 587 -41.79 -12.87 22.72
CA ALA A 587 -43.15 -13.21 23.15
C ALA A 587 -44.18 -12.41 22.33
N VAL A 588 -43.94 -11.12 22.14
CA VAL A 588 -44.81 -10.24 21.35
C VAL A 588 -44.81 -10.65 19.87
N ALA A 589 -43.64 -10.85 19.28
CA ALA A 589 -43.49 -11.27 17.88
C ALA A 589 -44.18 -12.62 17.62
N ARG A 590 -43.97 -13.60 18.50
CA ARG A 590 -44.61 -14.92 18.41
C ARG A 590 -46.13 -14.83 18.52
N ALA A 591 -46.65 -14.10 19.49
CA ALA A 591 -48.09 -13.89 19.63
C ALA A 591 -48.70 -13.18 18.41
N ASN A 592 -47.97 -12.26 17.78
CA ASN A 592 -48.42 -11.59 16.56
C ASN A 592 -48.49 -12.54 15.36
N ILE A 593 -47.57 -13.49 15.24
CA ILE A 593 -47.51 -14.45 14.13
C ILE A 593 -48.59 -15.52 14.27
N TYR A 594 -48.78 -16.07 15.48
CA TYR A 594 -49.69 -17.21 15.72
C TYR A 594 -51.13 -16.81 16.09
N LYS A 595 -51.62 -15.67 15.58
CA LYS A 595 -53.02 -15.23 15.71
C LYS A 595 -53.74 -15.28 14.35
N PRO A 596 -55.10 -15.31 14.31
CA PRO A 596 -55.83 -15.18 13.06
C PRO A 596 -55.43 -13.91 12.29
N GLY A 597 -54.97 -14.05 11.04
CA GLY A 597 -54.47 -12.93 10.23
C GLY A 597 -53.08 -12.41 10.62
N GLY A 598 -52.39 -13.08 11.55
CA GLY A 598 -51.04 -12.72 12.01
C GLY A 598 -50.00 -12.66 10.90
N GLN A 599 -49.00 -11.79 11.06
CA GLN A 599 -47.96 -11.53 10.07
C GLN A 599 -46.57 -11.50 10.74
N PRO A 600 -45.50 -11.86 10.01
CA PRO A 600 -44.15 -11.62 10.47
C PRO A 600 -43.85 -10.12 10.55
N ILE A 601 -42.95 -9.73 11.43
CA ILE A 601 -42.49 -8.35 11.56
C ILE A 601 -41.34 -8.12 10.58
N VAL A 602 -41.60 -7.35 9.52
CA VAL A 602 -40.65 -7.09 8.44
C VAL A 602 -40.68 -5.61 8.07
N GLY A 603 -39.63 -4.89 8.43
CA GLY A 603 -39.42 -3.51 8.03
C GLY A 603 -38.62 -3.43 6.73
N VAL A 604 -39.04 -2.56 5.83
CA VAL A 604 -38.33 -2.24 4.58
C VAL A 604 -37.98 -0.76 4.61
N GLY A 605 -36.73 -0.44 4.29
CA GLY A 605 -36.22 0.92 4.30
C GLY A 605 -35.37 1.20 3.08
N SER A 606 -35.42 2.45 2.63
CA SER A 606 -34.52 2.98 1.61
C SER A 606 -34.08 4.38 1.99
N PHE A 607 -32.97 4.81 1.42
CA PHE A 607 -32.47 6.18 1.52
C PHE A 607 -31.74 6.51 0.22
N ASP A 608 -32.14 7.59 -0.44
CA ASP A 608 -31.42 8.16 -1.57
C ASP A 608 -30.66 9.40 -1.09
N ASN A 609 -29.35 9.45 -1.38
CA ASN A 609 -28.47 10.51 -0.92
C ASN A 609 -28.99 11.88 -1.41
N PRO A 610 -29.24 12.88 -0.53
CA PRO A 610 -29.78 14.19 -0.91
C PRO A 610 -28.72 15.02 -1.66
N SER A 611 -28.52 14.65 -2.92
CA SER A 611 -27.44 15.07 -3.81
C SER A 611 -27.99 15.31 -5.21
N GLU A 612 -27.20 15.96 -6.05
CA GLU A 612 -27.53 16.34 -7.41
C GLU A 612 -26.53 15.68 -8.37
N PHE A 613 -27.01 15.22 -9.52
CA PHE A 613 -26.12 14.67 -10.55
C PHE A 613 -25.35 15.83 -11.18
N PRO A 614 -24.01 15.89 -11.08
CA PRO A 614 -23.26 17.05 -11.57
C PRO A 614 -23.38 17.18 -13.09
N ASP A 615 -23.40 18.43 -13.58
CA ASP A 615 -23.39 18.71 -15.01
C ASP A 615 -22.05 18.35 -15.68
N HIS A 616 -21.96 18.55 -17.00
CA HIS A 616 -20.75 18.28 -17.78
C HIS A 616 -19.52 19.09 -17.32
N ASN A 617 -19.73 20.26 -16.71
CA ASN A 617 -18.68 21.12 -16.13
C ASN A 617 -18.51 20.88 -14.62
N ARG A 618 -19.05 19.77 -14.11
CA ARG A 618 -18.97 19.32 -12.71
C ARG A 618 -19.61 20.28 -11.70
N TYR A 619 -20.61 21.05 -12.11
CA TYR A 619 -21.42 21.85 -11.19
C TYR A 619 -22.61 21.03 -10.66
N GLY A 620 -22.79 20.98 -9.35
CA GLY A 620 -23.87 20.25 -8.69
C GLY A 620 -23.44 19.72 -7.32
N ASN A 621 -24.37 19.63 -6.37
CA ASN A 621 -24.06 19.08 -5.05
C ASN A 621 -23.88 17.54 -5.10
N GLU A 622 -22.67 17.05 -5.42
CA GLU A 622 -22.44 15.61 -5.71
C GLU A 622 -22.64 14.65 -4.51
N SER A 623 -22.77 15.18 -3.29
CA SER A 623 -22.97 14.40 -2.06
C SER A 623 -23.89 15.14 -1.08
N GLY A 624 -24.68 14.40 -0.30
CA GLY A 624 -25.54 14.93 0.75
C GLY A 624 -24.80 15.31 2.04
N ALA A 625 -23.59 14.81 2.24
CA ALA A 625 -22.73 15.18 3.35
C ALA A 625 -21.25 15.07 2.99
N TYR A 626 -20.43 15.89 3.65
CA TYR A 626 -18.97 15.92 3.47
C TYR A 626 -18.28 15.70 4.81
N ASN A 627 -17.28 14.83 4.83
CA ASN A 627 -16.42 14.63 5.98
C ASN A 627 -15.09 15.37 5.76
N PHE A 628 -14.50 15.86 6.83
CA PHE A 628 -13.30 16.70 6.80
C PHE A 628 -12.21 16.12 7.69
N ILE A 629 -10.95 16.38 7.35
CA ILE A 629 -9.81 15.99 8.18
C ILE A 629 -8.79 17.13 8.21
N ALA A 630 -8.13 17.26 9.36
CA ALA A 630 -6.87 17.98 9.46
C ALA A 630 -5.79 17.01 9.95
N GLN A 631 -4.64 17.03 9.29
CA GLN A 631 -3.50 16.20 9.62
C GLN A 631 -2.26 17.05 9.87
N ALA A 632 -1.44 16.65 10.83
CA ALA A 632 -0.22 17.37 11.19
C ALA A 632 0.89 16.38 11.54
N ALA A 633 2.12 16.62 11.05
CA ALA A 633 3.26 15.74 11.28
C ALA A 633 4.48 16.48 11.80
N GLU A 634 5.32 15.75 12.53
CA GLU A 634 6.71 16.12 12.82
C GLU A 634 7.64 15.12 12.15
N VAL A 635 8.65 15.64 11.44
CA VAL A 635 9.72 14.84 10.85
C VAL A 635 11.07 15.28 11.39
N GLU A 636 12.03 14.36 11.35
CA GLU A 636 13.46 14.62 11.48
C GLU A 636 14.13 14.22 10.16
N VAL A 637 14.98 15.09 9.62
CA VAL A 637 15.71 14.87 8.36
C VAL A 637 17.19 14.87 8.67
N ASP A 638 17.94 13.90 8.14
CA ASP A 638 19.41 13.91 8.17
C ASP A 638 19.91 14.64 6.91
N PRO A 639 20.47 15.86 7.00
CA PRO A 639 20.89 16.63 5.82
C PRO A 639 22.05 16.01 5.04
N ALA A 640 22.83 15.12 5.68
CA ALA A 640 23.95 14.44 5.05
C ALA A 640 23.50 13.25 4.19
N THR A 641 22.29 12.73 4.40
CA THR A 641 21.78 11.56 3.67
C THR A 641 20.45 11.84 2.96
N GLY A 642 19.71 12.87 3.38
CA GLY A 642 18.33 13.11 3.01
C GLY A 642 17.33 12.16 3.66
N GLU A 643 17.76 11.25 4.54
CA GLU A 643 16.88 10.30 5.22
C GLU A 643 15.86 11.03 6.09
N VAL A 644 14.60 10.57 6.05
CA VAL A 644 13.49 11.16 6.80
C VAL A 644 12.94 10.16 7.80
N LYS A 645 12.87 10.58 9.06
CA LYS A 645 12.16 9.87 10.12
C LYS A 645 10.87 10.61 10.45
N LEU A 646 9.73 9.97 10.17
CA LEU A 646 8.43 10.44 10.63
C LEU A 646 8.30 10.16 12.13
N LEU A 647 8.36 11.21 12.96
CA LEU A 647 8.39 11.08 14.42
C LEU A 647 6.98 10.86 14.98
N GLU A 648 6.06 11.74 14.63
CA GLU A 648 4.65 11.63 15.00
C GLU A 648 3.74 12.26 13.93
N ILE A 649 2.52 11.73 13.82
CA ILE A 649 1.46 12.27 12.96
C ILE A 649 0.13 12.24 13.71
N ALA A 650 -0.60 13.36 13.68
CA ALA A 650 -1.95 13.47 14.20
C ALA A 650 -2.96 13.57 13.06
N SER A 651 -4.09 12.89 13.22
CA SER A 651 -5.23 12.92 12.31
C SER A 651 -6.50 13.17 13.09
N ALA A 652 -7.11 14.34 12.90
CA ALA A 652 -8.37 14.70 13.52
C ALA A 652 -9.47 14.76 12.46
N VAL A 653 -10.51 13.96 12.61
CA VAL A 653 -11.53 13.74 11.57
C VAL A 653 -12.91 14.22 12.02
N ASP A 654 -13.58 14.98 11.18
CA ASP A 654 -15.01 15.25 11.27
C ASP A 654 -15.76 14.20 10.44
N CYS A 655 -16.20 13.13 11.12
CA CYS A 655 -17.07 12.11 10.56
C CYS A 655 -18.47 12.12 11.21
N GLY A 656 -18.91 13.26 11.75
CA GLY A 656 -20.12 13.31 12.57
C GLY A 656 -20.05 12.39 13.78
N THR A 657 -21.17 11.78 14.15
CA THR A 657 -21.23 10.78 15.22
C THR A 657 -20.42 9.53 14.88
N VAL A 658 -19.52 9.13 15.78
CA VAL A 658 -18.75 7.88 15.66
C VAL A 658 -19.61 6.71 16.13
N ILE A 659 -19.98 5.80 15.21
CA ILE A 659 -20.80 4.62 15.57
C ILE A 659 -20.01 3.58 16.36
N ASN A 660 -18.78 3.28 15.96
CA ASN A 660 -17.91 2.28 16.58
C ASN A 660 -16.49 2.87 16.76
N PRO A 661 -16.12 3.32 17.96
CA PRO A 661 -14.85 4.01 18.21
C PRO A 661 -13.61 3.20 17.81
N ALA A 662 -13.50 1.94 18.25
CA ALA A 662 -12.34 1.11 17.95
C ALA A 662 -12.13 0.88 16.44
N THR A 663 -13.21 0.59 15.70
CA THR A 663 -13.13 0.40 14.24
C THR A 663 -12.82 1.71 13.52
N ALA A 664 -13.37 2.83 13.99
CA ALA A 664 -13.09 4.15 13.43
C ALA A 664 -11.60 4.53 13.56
N VAL A 665 -11.00 4.30 14.74
CA VAL A 665 -9.56 4.50 14.95
C VAL A 665 -8.74 3.65 14.00
N GLY A 666 -9.06 2.36 13.87
CA GLY A 666 -8.38 1.45 12.94
C GLY A 666 -8.48 1.88 11.47
N GLN A 667 -9.63 2.42 11.05
CA GLN A 667 -9.82 2.94 9.69
C GLN A 667 -8.91 4.14 9.39
N VAL A 668 -8.77 5.07 10.35
CA VAL A 668 -7.87 6.23 10.21
C VAL A 668 -6.42 5.77 10.21
N GLN A 669 -6.02 4.89 11.13
CA GLN A 669 -4.66 4.34 11.20
C GLN A 669 -4.24 3.66 9.89
N GLY A 670 -5.10 2.82 9.33
CA GLY A 670 -4.84 2.16 8.05
C GLY A 670 -4.73 3.15 6.88
N GLY A 671 -5.54 4.21 6.87
CA GLY A 671 -5.46 5.28 5.88
C GLY A 671 -4.15 6.05 5.98
N VAL A 672 -3.74 6.41 7.20
CA VAL A 672 -2.48 7.10 7.45
C VAL A 672 -1.29 6.29 6.94
N MET A 673 -1.22 5.00 7.27
CA MET A 673 -0.09 4.17 6.84
C MET A 673 -0.03 3.97 5.32
N GLN A 674 -1.18 3.87 4.66
CA GLN A 674 -1.25 3.83 3.19
C GLN A 674 -0.84 5.18 2.55
N GLY A 675 -1.10 6.30 3.24
CA GLY A 675 -0.61 7.63 2.87
C GLY A 675 0.89 7.79 3.07
N VAL A 676 1.46 7.28 4.17
CA VAL A 676 2.92 7.23 4.41
C VAL A 676 3.61 6.44 3.29
N GLY A 677 3.01 5.32 2.89
CA GLY A 677 3.48 4.52 1.77
C GLY A 677 3.54 5.33 0.47
N PHE A 678 2.43 5.99 0.12
CA PHE A 678 2.33 6.84 -1.06
C PHE A 678 3.33 8.01 -1.05
N ALA A 679 3.53 8.61 0.13
CA ALA A 679 4.37 9.78 0.31
C ALA A 679 5.87 9.44 0.17
N MET A 680 6.31 8.33 0.74
CA MET A 680 7.74 8.10 1.00
C MET A 680 8.34 6.89 0.30
N THR A 681 7.55 5.86 -0.02
CA THR A 681 8.14 4.55 -0.39
C THR A 681 7.57 3.93 -1.65
N GLU A 682 6.24 3.84 -1.77
CA GLU A 682 5.57 2.99 -2.77
C GLU A 682 5.75 3.50 -4.20
N TYR A 683 6.58 2.79 -4.97
CA TYR A 683 6.84 3.04 -6.38
C TYR A 683 7.49 1.81 -7.03
N PHE A 684 7.40 1.70 -8.36
CA PHE A 684 8.18 0.77 -9.17
C PHE A 684 9.02 1.52 -10.19
N ASP A 685 10.26 1.09 -10.39
CA ASP A 685 10.97 1.43 -11.61
C ASP A 685 10.27 0.79 -12.82
N TRP A 686 10.35 1.46 -13.96
CA TRP A 686 9.70 1.03 -15.20
C TRP A 686 10.72 0.67 -16.26
N TRP A 687 10.44 -0.39 -17.01
CA TRP A 687 11.21 -0.76 -18.19
C TRP A 687 10.26 -1.17 -19.31
N ASN A 688 10.34 -0.47 -20.45
CA ASN A 688 9.56 -0.75 -21.66
C ASN A 688 8.04 -0.95 -21.42
N GLY A 689 7.45 -0.12 -20.56
CA GLY A 689 6.01 -0.11 -20.27
C GLY A 689 5.55 -1.08 -19.18
N MET A 690 6.47 -1.72 -18.45
CA MET A 690 6.17 -2.64 -17.36
C MET A 690 6.98 -2.27 -16.10
N PRO A 691 6.45 -2.52 -14.87
CA PRO A 691 7.27 -2.53 -13.67
C PRO A 691 8.47 -3.48 -13.80
N THR A 692 9.66 -3.09 -13.33
CA THR A 692 10.88 -3.88 -13.52
C THR A 692 10.83 -5.26 -12.86
N ASP A 693 10.33 -5.36 -11.62
CA ASP A 693 10.07 -6.64 -10.96
C ASP A 693 8.73 -6.55 -10.20
N PRO A 694 7.62 -7.03 -10.78
CA PRO A 694 6.27 -6.91 -10.20
C PRO A 694 6.08 -7.86 -9.01
N GLN A 695 6.82 -7.64 -7.92
CA GLN A 695 6.77 -8.42 -6.69
C GLN A 695 6.79 -7.51 -5.46
N LEU A 696 6.30 -8.03 -4.32
CA LEU A 696 6.32 -7.31 -3.04
C LEU A 696 7.74 -7.05 -2.51
N LYS A 697 8.75 -7.75 -3.04
CA LYS A 697 10.17 -7.48 -2.75
C LYS A 697 10.59 -6.10 -3.28
N ASP A 698 10.12 -5.75 -4.47
CA ASP A 698 10.54 -4.54 -5.18
C ASP A 698 9.50 -3.41 -5.12
N TYR A 699 8.26 -3.73 -4.75
CA TYR A 699 7.25 -2.76 -4.35
C TYR A 699 7.31 -2.51 -2.84
N PRO A 700 7.92 -1.40 -2.39
CA PRO A 700 8.12 -1.19 -0.96
C PRO A 700 6.81 -0.76 -0.28
N LEU A 701 6.06 -1.71 0.29
CA LEU A 701 4.93 -1.46 1.22
C LEU A 701 5.30 -1.17 2.69
N PRO A 702 4.81 -0.08 3.32
CA PRO A 702 5.11 0.24 4.71
C PRO A 702 5.01 -0.96 5.68
N GLY A 703 6.10 -1.23 6.39
CA GLY A 703 6.14 -2.29 7.42
C GLY A 703 5.87 -1.74 8.82
N ALA A 704 5.71 -2.64 9.81
CA ALA A 704 5.43 -2.26 11.21
C ALA A 704 6.48 -1.32 11.82
N ALA A 705 7.75 -1.42 11.41
CA ALA A 705 8.83 -0.56 11.89
C ALA A 705 8.72 0.91 11.42
N MET A 706 7.90 1.18 10.40
CA MET A 706 7.66 2.54 9.89
C MET A 706 6.47 3.23 10.57
N VAL A 707 5.77 2.55 11.48
CA VAL A 707 4.61 3.15 12.16
C VAL A 707 5.12 4.25 13.09
N PRO A 708 4.77 5.53 12.84
CA PRO A 708 5.17 6.62 13.70
C PRO A 708 4.31 6.61 14.96
N LYS A 709 4.59 7.51 15.91
CA LYS A 709 3.61 7.80 16.95
C LYS A 709 2.37 8.42 16.30
N LEU A 710 1.28 7.65 16.26
CA LEU A 710 0.07 7.98 15.51
C LEU A 710 -1.04 8.41 16.47
N HIS A 711 -1.53 9.63 16.30
CA HIS A 711 -2.65 10.17 17.07
C HIS A 711 -3.91 10.23 16.21
N VAL A 712 -5.02 9.71 16.73
CA VAL A 712 -6.34 9.82 16.10
C VAL A 712 -7.28 10.55 17.04
N ALA A 713 -8.01 11.52 16.52
CA ALA A 713 -9.09 12.19 17.23
C ALA A 713 -10.29 12.40 16.30
N PHE A 714 -11.47 12.56 16.90
CA PHE A 714 -12.70 12.85 16.18
C PHE A 714 -13.26 14.20 16.61
N ALA A 715 -13.86 14.93 15.66
CA ALA A 715 -14.53 16.18 15.93
C ALA A 715 -15.88 15.95 16.64
N ASP A 716 -16.31 16.92 17.43
CA ASP A 716 -17.62 16.92 18.09
C ASP A 716 -18.68 17.43 17.11
N SER A 717 -18.94 16.63 16.08
CA SER A 717 -19.77 16.97 14.93
C SER A 717 -21.02 16.10 14.87
N TYR A 718 -22.11 16.64 14.33
CA TYR A 718 -23.37 15.94 14.10
C TYR A 718 -23.92 16.31 12.72
N GLU A 719 -24.05 15.33 11.82
CA GLU A 719 -24.65 15.52 10.50
C GLU A 719 -26.17 15.25 10.56
N PRO A 720 -27.03 16.28 10.44
CA PRO A 720 -28.48 16.11 10.60
C PRO A 720 -29.10 15.07 9.68
N SER A 721 -28.55 14.89 8.48
CA SER A 721 -29.04 13.92 7.49
C SER A 721 -28.49 12.50 7.68
N GLY A 722 -27.53 12.29 8.58
CA GLY A 722 -26.87 11.01 8.83
C GLY A 722 -27.57 10.16 9.89
N PRO A 723 -27.37 8.82 9.89
CA PRO A 723 -27.96 7.95 10.90
C PRO A 723 -27.32 8.26 12.26
N PHE A 724 -28.14 8.72 13.21
CA PHE A 724 -27.69 9.20 14.52
C PHE A 724 -26.63 10.32 14.46
N GLY A 725 -26.58 11.09 13.36
CA GLY A 725 -25.59 12.14 13.17
C GLY A 725 -24.29 11.71 12.48
N ALA A 726 -24.16 10.44 12.06
CA ALA A 726 -22.93 9.90 11.52
C ALA A 726 -22.69 10.27 10.04
N LYS A 727 -21.41 10.44 9.69
CA LYS A 727 -20.89 10.48 8.32
C LYS A 727 -20.02 9.24 8.05
N GLY A 728 -19.48 9.13 6.85
CA GLY A 728 -18.48 8.16 6.45
C GLY A 728 -17.06 8.54 6.86
N LEU A 729 -16.18 7.54 6.84
CA LEU A 729 -14.79 7.63 7.32
C LEU A 729 -13.80 6.82 6.45
N GLY A 730 -14.30 6.03 5.51
CA GLY A 730 -13.55 4.96 4.86
C GLY A 730 -12.34 5.40 4.05
N GLU A 731 -12.29 6.64 3.56
CA GLU A 731 -11.25 7.07 2.61
C GLU A 731 -10.29 8.14 3.18
N ILE A 732 -10.85 9.18 3.81
CA ILE A 732 -10.20 10.46 4.09
C ILE A 732 -8.89 10.42 4.89
N GLY A 733 -8.65 9.37 5.68
CA GLY A 733 -7.45 9.24 6.52
C GLY A 733 -6.12 9.19 5.75
N LEU A 734 -6.16 8.91 4.45
CA LEU A 734 -4.99 8.89 3.58
C LEU A 734 -4.70 10.27 2.96
N ASP A 735 -5.73 11.06 2.68
CA ASP A 735 -5.75 12.04 1.59
C ASP A 735 -4.69 13.15 1.73
N ALA A 736 -4.55 13.78 2.90
CA ALA A 736 -3.59 14.87 3.12
C ALA A 736 -2.19 14.40 3.58
N VAL A 737 -2.01 13.12 3.91
CA VAL A 737 -0.74 12.59 4.45
C VAL A 737 0.47 12.90 3.57
N PRO A 738 0.42 12.73 2.23
CA PRO A 738 1.55 13.07 1.38
C PRO A 738 1.98 14.53 1.51
N ALA A 739 1.03 15.46 1.45
CA ALA A 739 1.31 16.90 1.57
C ALA A 739 1.89 17.25 2.94
N VAL A 740 1.30 16.71 4.00
CA VAL A 740 1.72 16.97 5.39
C VAL A 740 3.18 16.54 5.62
N ILE A 741 3.59 15.39 5.07
CA ILE A 741 4.96 14.92 5.17
C ILE A 741 5.91 15.82 4.38
N ALA A 742 5.56 16.23 3.15
CA ALA A 742 6.42 17.15 2.39
C ALA A 742 6.53 18.53 3.02
N ASN A 743 5.44 19.09 3.52
CA ASN A 743 5.45 20.38 4.20
C ASN A 743 6.36 20.31 5.45
N ALA A 744 6.32 19.21 6.19
CA ALA A 744 7.22 18.99 7.32
C ALA A 744 8.70 18.88 6.89
N ILE A 745 8.99 18.27 5.74
CA ILE A 745 10.35 18.17 5.18
C ILE A 745 10.83 19.56 4.71
N ALA A 746 9.99 20.30 3.98
CA ALA A 746 10.29 21.66 3.55
C ALA A 746 10.57 22.58 4.74
N ASP A 747 9.77 22.47 5.80
CA ASP A 747 10.00 23.18 7.06
C ASP A 747 11.32 22.76 7.72
N ALA A 748 11.71 21.48 7.68
CA ALA A 748 12.91 20.97 8.35
C ALA A 748 14.21 21.46 7.69
N VAL A 749 14.29 21.42 6.37
CA VAL A 749 15.55 21.60 5.61
C VAL A 749 15.48 22.65 4.49
N GLY A 750 14.33 23.32 4.32
CA GLY A 750 14.18 24.45 3.40
C GLY A 750 14.08 24.07 1.90
N VAL A 751 13.99 22.78 1.58
CA VAL A 751 13.84 22.29 0.20
C VAL A 751 12.49 21.63 -0.02
N ARG A 752 11.85 21.90 -1.15
CA ARG A 752 10.54 21.37 -1.51
C ARG A 752 10.66 20.31 -2.60
N ILE A 753 10.10 19.13 -2.35
CA ILE A 753 10.07 18.04 -3.32
C ILE A 753 8.73 18.06 -4.05
N HIS A 754 8.80 18.02 -5.38
CA HIS A 754 7.65 18.18 -6.27
C HIS A 754 7.15 16.87 -6.88
N GLU A 755 7.78 15.73 -6.55
CA GLU A 755 7.47 14.45 -7.17
C GLU A 755 7.44 13.33 -6.12
N LEU A 756 6.31 12.61 -6.02
CA LEU A 756 6.19 11.42 -5.16
C LEU A 756 6.81 10.18 -5.83
N PRO A 757 7.30 9.20 -5.04
CA PRO A 757 7.55 9.30 -3.60
C PRO A 757 8.75 10.23 -3.30
N ILE A 758 8.76 10.80 -2.10
CA ILE A 758 9.80 11.67 -1.56
C ILE A 758 10.95 10.81 -1.05
N THR A 759 11.84 10.40 -1.94
CA THR A 759 13.01 9.59 -1.58
C THR A 759 14.09 10.44 -0.89
N ALA A 760 14.91 9.80 -0.06
CA ALA A 760 16.06 10.45 0.58
C ALA A 760 17.01 11.07 -0.46
N GLU A 761 17.20 10.40 -1.60
CA GLU A 761 17.99 10.95 -2.70
C GLU A 761 17.42 12.26 -3.26
N LYS A 762 16.09 12.37 -3.45
CA LYS A 762 15.46 13.61 -3.94
C LYS A 762 15.75 14.78 -3.00
N ILE A 763 15.71 14.54 -1.69
CA ILE A 763 16.05 15.52 -0.66
C ILE A 763 17.54 15.87 -0.70
N HIS A 764 18.41 14.87 -0.67
CA HIS A 764 19.86 15.07 -0.72
C HIS A 764 20.29 15.81 -2.00
N ARG A 765 19.68 15.49 -3.15
CA ARG A 765 19.90 16.20 -4.42
C ARG A 765 19.46 17.65 -4.37
N ALA A 766 18.33 17.94 -3.73
CA ALA A 766 17.86 19.31 -3.57
C ALA A 766 18.76 20.12 -2.63
N LEU A 767 19.34 19.49 -1.60
CA LEU A 767 20.28 20.14 -0.66
C LEU A 767 21.68 20.33 -1.26
N HIS A 768 22.14 19.39 -2.09
CA HIS A 768 23.51 19.34 -2.60
C HIS A 768 23.58 19.28 -4.14
N PRO A 769 22.94 20.21 -4.89
CA PRO A 769 22.81 20.10 -6.34
C PRO A 769 24.15 20.01 -7.09
N GLY A 770 25.21 20.62 -6.54
CA GLY A 770 26.56 20.56 -7.11
C GLY A 770 27.17 19.15 -7.19
N LEU A 771 26.79 18.24 -6.28
CA LEU A 771 27.26 16.84 -6.30
C LEU A 771 26.68 16.02 -7.46
N TYR A 772 25.61 16.53 -8.08
CA TYR A 772 24.84 15.84 -9.10
C TYR A 772 24.91 16.49 -10.50
N ALA A 773 25.59 17.65 -10.63
CA ALA A 773 25.57 18.45 -11.85
C ALA A 773 26.08 17.73 -13.11
N GLY A 774 26.97 16.73 -12.96
CA GLY A 774 27.49 15.92 -14.06
C GLY A 774 26.75 14.60 -14.31
N GLU A 775 25.69 14.31 -13.55
CA GLU A 775 24.98 13.05 -13.64
C GLU A 775 23.98 13.06 -14.81
N LYS A 776 24.08 12.05 -15.68
CA LYS A 776 23.03 11.78 -16.66
C LYS A 776 21.98 10.88 -16.02
N PRO A 777 20.67 11.11 -16.24
CA PRO A 777 19.64 10.18 -15.83
C PRO A 777 19.99 8.78 -16.33
N ALA A 778 20.12 7.82 -15.41
CA ALA A 778 20.38 6.44 -15.79
C ALA A 778 19.12 5.87 -16.43
N ALA A 779 19.26 5.28 -17.63
CA ALA A 779 18.17 4.52 -18.20
C ALA A 779 17.86 3.33 -17.27
N PRO A 780 16.59 3.03 -17.00
CA PRO A 780 16.22 1.87 -16.20
C PRO A 780 16.82 0.61 -16.84
N ALA A 781 17.51 -0.18 -16.02
CA ALA A 781 18.12 -1.41 -16.49
C ALA A 781 17.03 -2.43 -16.85
N ALA A 782 17.29 -3.22 -17.89
CA ALA A 782 16.51 -4.40 -18.20
C ALA A 782 16.41 -5.30 -16.95
N PRO A 783 15.20 -5.70 -16.53
CA PRO A 783 15.02 -6.64 -15.43
C PRO A 783 15.84 -7.91 -15.61
N ARG A 784 16.40 -8.45 -14.52
CA ARG A 784 17.17 -9.70 -14.54
C ARG A 784 16.37 -10.77 -13.80
N GLY A 785 15.81 -11.75 -14.50
CA GLY A 785 15.00 -12.80 -13.87
C GLY A 785 14.25 -13.72 -14.83
N GLY A 786 13.66 -14.78 -14.29
CA GLY A 786 13.08 -15.89 -15.04
C GLY A 786 11.90 -15.50 -15.93
N THR A 787 10.93 -14.73 -15.43
CA THR A 787 9.74 -14.34 -16.20
C THR A 787 10.06 -13.29 -17.26
N TRP A 788 10.85 -12.27 -16.93
CA TRP A 788 11.25 -11.23 -17.89
C TRP A 788 12.10 -11.77 -19.05
N ALA A 789 13.10 -12.61 -18.77
CA ALA A 789 13.91 -13.22 -19.81
C ALA A 789 13.08 -14.16 -20.70
N ARG A 790 11.94 -14.64 -20.21
CA ARG A 790 10.99 -15.44 -20.98
C ARG A 790 10.08 -14.56 -21.81
N LEU A 791 9.33 -13.65 -21.19
CA LEU A 791 8.41 -12.73 -21.87
C LEU A 791 9.13 -11.94 -22.97
N SER A 792 10.33 -11.42 -22.69
CA SER A 792 11.15 -10.68 -23.65
C SER A 792 11.74 -11.56 -24.76
N ALA A 793 11.86 -12.87 -24.53
CA ALA A 793 12.26 -13.86 -25.54
C ALA A 793 11.07 -14.50 -26.28
N GLY A 794 9.85 -13.97 -26.11
CA GLY A 794 8.63 -14.55 -26.67
C GLY A 794 8.26 -15.91 -26.06
N LYS A 795 8.81 -16.23 -24.88
CA LYS A 795 8.55 -17.46 -24.14
C LYS A 795 7.47 -17.21 -23.07
N PRO A 796 6.54 -18.13 -22.87
CA PRO A 796 5.47 -17.96 -21.90
C PRO A 796 5.91 -18.00 -20.42
N SER A 797 4.99 -17.58 -19.52
CA SER A 797 5.25 -17.25 -18.12
C SER A 797 5.44 -18.46 -17.18
N GLY A 798 5.11 -19.70 -17.59
CA GLY A 798 5.12 -20.88 -16.73
C GLY A 798 6.52 -21.43 -16.46
N ALA A 799 7.14 -21.02 -15.36
CA ALA A 799 8.28 -21.77 -14.81
C ALA A 799 7.83 -23.17 -14.38
N ARG A 800 8.50 -24.22 -14.89
CA ARG A 800 8.53 -25.51 -14.17
C ARG A 800 8.94 -25.22 -12.72
N PRO A 801 8.20 -25.72 -11.71
CA PRO A 801 8.63 -25.58 -10.33
C PRO A 801 10.03 -26.19 -10.18
N PHE A 802 10.92 -25.44 -9.56
CA PHE A 802 12.24 -25.93 -9.18
C PHE A 802 12.05 -26.99 -8.09
N SER A 803 12.30 -28.26 -8.43
CA SER A 803 12.11 -29.40 -7.53
C SER A 803 13.42 -30.21 -7.44
N PRO A 804 14.40 -29.72 -6.67
CA PRO A 804 15.64 -30.45 -6.43
C PRO A 804 15.42 -31.57 -5.38
N GLU A 805 16.26 -32.61 -5.43
CA GLU A 805 16.41 -33.54 -4.30
C GLU A 805 17.10 -32.82 -3.13
N PHE A 806 16.59 -32.99 -1.91
CA PHE A 806 17.16 -32.35 -0.72
C PHE A 806 17.86 -33.39 0.18
N ILE A 807 19.17 -33.23 0.38
CA ILE A 807 20.04 -34.16 1.10
C ILE A 807 20.56 -33.48 2.37
N PHE A 808 20.66 -34.23 3.47
CA PHE A 808 21.27 -33.75 4.71
C PHE A 808 22.59 -34.48 4.96
N ALA A 809 23.72 -33.82 4.68
CA ALA A 809 25.03 -34.38 4.98
C ALA A 809 25.26 -34.47 6.50
N ARG A 810 26.00 -35.49 6.92
CA ARG A 810 26.35 -35.77 8.32
C ARG A 810 27.81 -35.40 8.64
N THR A 811 28.69 -35.39 7.64
CA THR A 811 30.09 -34.98 7.78
C THR A 811 30.50 -33.95 6.72
N VAL A 812 31.61 -33.24 6.95
CA VAL A 812 32.17 -32.29 5.98
C VAL A 812 32.60 -33.02 4.71
N GLU A 813 33.18 -34.21 4.86
CA GLU A 813 33.70 -35.03 3.77
C GLU A 813 32.56 -35.53 2.85
N GLU A 814 31.43 -35.94 3.42
CA GLU A 814 30.22 -36.31 2.67
C GLU A 814 29.68 -35.12 1.87
N ALA A 815 29.60 -33.94 2.49
CA ALA A 815 29.13 -32.72 1.83
C ALA A 815 30.05 -32.30 0.67
N VAL A 816 31.38 -32.39 0.86
CA VAL A 816 32.39 -32.12 -0.17
C VAL A 816 32.28 -33.11 -1.32
N GLN A 817 32.11 -34.40 -1.04
CA GLN A 817 31.96 -35.44 -2.06
C GLN A 817 30.73 -35.17 -2.94
N LEU A 818 29.57 -34.90 -2.32
CA LEU A 818 28.33 -34.58 -3.05
C LEU A 818 28.48 -33.31 -3.89
N LEU A 819 29.23 -32.32 -3.41
CA LEU A 819 29.48 -31.08 -4.14
C LEU A 819 30.42 -31.29 -5.35
N ALA A 820 31.41 -32.18 -5.21
CA ALA A 820 32.38 -32.49 -6.26
C ALA A 820 31.75 -33.18 -7.49
N GLU A 821 30.57 -33.81 -7.33
CA GLU A 821 29.80 -34.41 -8.42
C GLU A 821 29.22 -33.37 -9.41
N GLY A 822 29.22 -32.08 -9.06
CA GLY A 822 29.02 -30.98 -10.01
C GLY A 822 27.56 -30.59 -10.32
N ASP A 823 26.57 -31.34 -9.85
CA ASP A 823 25.14 -31.02 -9.98
C ASP A 823 24.44 -30.67 -8.64
N ALA A 824 25.21 -30.54 -7.56
CA ALA A 824 24.72 -30.20 -6.23
C ALA A 824 25.01 -28.73 -5.86
N ALA A 825 24.21 -28.18 -4.94
CA ALA A 825 24.49 -26.90 -4.30
C ALA A 825 24.29 -26.99 -2.79
N LEU A 826 25.15 -26.30 -2.04
CA LEU A 826 25.07 -26.29 -0.58
C LEU A 826 23.95 -25.39 -0.07
N VAL A 827 23.31 -25.86 1.00
CA VAL A 827 22.36 -25.12 1.81
C VAL A 827 22.95 -24.96 3.22
N ALA A 828 23.50 -23.77 3.47
CA ALA A 828 24.04 -23.34 4.74
C ALA A 828 23.11 -22.31 5.40
N GLY A 829 21.79 -22.55 5.38
CA GLY A 829 20.77 -21.59 5.83
C GLY A 829 20.14 -20.76 4.71
N GLY A 830 19.22 -19.86 5.07
CA GLY A 830 18.21 -19.30 4.15
C GLY A 830 18.71 -18.52 2.92
N MET A 831 19.91 -17.93 2.97
CA MET A 831 20.44 -17.05 1.91
C MET A 831 21.41 -17.72 0.94
N SER A 832 21.86 -18.94 1.27
CA SER A 832 22.99 -19.60 0.60
C SER A 832 22.71 -20.01 -0.86
N HIS A 833 21.47 -20.42 -1.17
CA HIS A 833 21.09 -20.90 -2.50
C HIS A 833 20.33 -19.86 -3.35
N ALA A 834 19.49 -19.03 -2.71
CA ALA A 834 18.65 -18.04 -3.40
C ALA A 834 19.47 -17.07 -4.27
N LEU A 835 20.65 -16.65 -3.79
CA LEU A 835 21.51 -15.69 -4.50
C LEU A 835 22.43 -16.33 -5.56
N ARG A 836 22.74 -17.62 -5.45
CA ARG A 836 23.39 -18.36 -6.56
C ARG A 836 22.45 -18.39 -7.78
N ARG A 837 21.16 -18.60 -7.55
CA ARG A 837 20.11 -18.60 -8.60
C ARG A 837 19.99 -17.23 -9.29
N GLU A 838 20.01 -16.13 -8.54
CA GLU A 838 19.99 -14.77 -9.10
C GLU A 838 21.22 -14.47 -9.98
N ARG A 839 22.40 -15.01 -9.62
CA ARG A 839 23.64 -14.80 -10.38
C ARG A 839 23.74 -15.60 -11.67
N THR A 840 23.20 -16.82 -11.71
CA THR A 840 23.33 -17.72 -12.86
C THR A 840 22.11 -17.74 -13.78
N GLY A 841 21.02 -17.07 -13.40
CA GLY A 841 19.79 -16.94 -14.21
C GLY A 841 18.96 -18.23 -14.33
N PHE A 842 19.48 -19.40 -13.95
CA PHE A 842 18.79 -20.68 -13.97
C PHE A 842 19.24 -21.60 -12.81
N PRO A 843 18.34 -22.41 -12.21
CA PRO A 843 18.75 -23.46 -11.29
C PRO A 843 19.46 -24.57 -12.07
N GLN A 844 20.77 -24.72 -11.85
CA GLN A 844 21.55 -25.84 -12.39
C GLN A 844 21.65 -27.03 -11.42
N ALA A 845 21.30 -26.84 -10.15
CA ALA A 845 21.46 -27.87 -9.13
C ALA A 845 20.27 -28.85 -9.14
N LYS A 846 20.55 -30.12 -9.36
CA LYS A 846 19.58 -31.22 -9.18
C LYS A 846 19.42 -31.59 -7.70
N ARG A 847 20.46 -31.34 -6.90
CA ARG A 847 20.53 -31.68 -5.48
C ARG A 847 20.85 -30.46 -4.61
N LEU A 848 20.17 -30.33 -3.48
CA LEU A 848 20.45 -29.35 -2.43
C LEU A 848 21.01 -30.08 -1.21
N VAL A 849 22.25 -29.80 -0.84
CA VAL A 849 22.95 -30.48 0.25
C VAL A 849 23.00 -29.56 1.47
N SER A 850 22.20 -29.87 2.48
CA SER A 850 22.18 -29.15 3.76
C SER A 850 23.33 -29.57 4.65
N ILE A 851 24.11 -28.58 5.10
CA ILE A 851 25.22 -28.76 6.04
C ILE A 851 24.78 -28.58 7.51
N MET A 852 23.50 -28.27 7.73
CA MET A 852 22.96 -27.86 9.03
C MET A 852 22.99 -28.98 10.08
N ARG A 853 23.23 -30.25 9.69
CA ARG A 853 23.27 -31.40 10.60
C ARG A 853 24.68 -31.91 10.90
N ILE A 854 25.72 -31.25 10.39
CA ILE A 854 27.11 -31.62 10.64
C ILE A 854 27.54 -31.04 12.00
N PRO A 855 27.84 -31.87 13.03
CA PRO A 855 28.09 -31.38 14.39
C PRO A 855 29.27 -30.40 14.48
N GLU A 856 30.39 -30.71 13.83
CA GLU A 856 31.60 -29.86 13.80
C GLU A 856 31.30 -28.43 13.32
N LEU A 857 30.34 -28.26 12.39
CA LEU A 857 30.02 -26.95 11.83
C LEU A 857 29.11 -26.12 12.74
N GLN A 858 28.56 -26.70 13.81
CA GLN A 858 27.68 -26.01 14.75
C GLN A 858 28.44 -25.41 15.95
N GLU A 859 29.74 -25.68 16.05
CA GLU A 859 30.57 -25.25 17.18
C GLU A 859 30.85 -23.75 17.15
N PHE A 860 30.63 -23.11 18.30
CA PHE A 860 31.02 -21.73 18.59
C PHE A 860 31.88 -21.73 19.85
N SER A 861 33.04 -21.10 19.80
CA SER A 861 33.94 -21.00 20.95
C SER A 861 34.73 -19.70 20.95
N ILE A 862 35.12 -19.26 22.15
CA ILE A 862 36.10 -18.20 22.37
C ILE A 862 37.16 -18.82 23.28
N ASP A 863 38.39 -18.95 22.79
CA ASP A 863 39.46 -19.63 23.51
C ASP A 863 40.09 -18.75 24.62
N ALA A 864 41.04 -19.32 25.37
CA ALA A 864 41.73 -18.63 26.47
C ALA A 864 42.61 -17.45 25.99
N ARG A 865 42.98 -17.41 24.70
CA ARG A 865 43.71 -16.29 24.08
C ARG A 865 42.74 -15.22 23.55
N GLY A 866 41.43 -15.44 23.68
CA GLY A 866 40.40 -14.56 23.20
C GLY A 866 40.17 -14.67 21.69
N MET A 867 40.59 -15.75 21.02
CA MET A 867 40.25 -15.99 19.62
C MET A 867 38.83 -16.54 19.54
N LEU A 868 37.97 -15.88 18.76
CA LEU A 868 36.62 -16.35 18.42
C LEU A 868 36.70 -17.33 17.25
N ARG A 869 36.05 -18.48 17.37
CA ARG A 869 35.84 -19.45 16.30
C ARG A 869 34.36 -19.77 16.14
N ALA A 870 33.86 -19.68 14.90
CA ALA A 870 32.48 -20.02 14.58
C ALA A 870 32.41 -20.94 13.35
N GLY A 871 31.83 -22.13 13.54
CA GLY A 871 31.56 -23.08 12.46
C GLY A 871 30.54 -22.58 11.44
N ALA A 872 30.54 -23.17 10.25
CA ALA A 872 29.72 -22.72 9.12
C ALA A 872 28.19 -22.84 9.35
N ALA A 873 27.74 -23.72 10.23
CA ALA A 873 26.33 -23.88 10.61
C ALA A 873 25.95 -23.06 11.86
N VAL A 874 26.89 -22.35 12.50
CA VAL A 874 26.60 -21.42 13.60
C VAL A 874 25.65 -20.35 13.11
N ARG A 875 24.54 -20.20 13.83
CA ARG A 875 23.50 -19.21 13.55
C ARG A 875 23.96 -17.83 13.99
N GLN A 876 23.58 -16.81 13.24
CA GLN A 876 23.94 -15.42 13.52
C GLN A 876 23.46 -14.94 14.91
N GLN A 877 22.35 -15.49 15.40
CA GLN A 877 21.83 -15.18 16.73
C GLN A 877 22.84 -15.44 17.86
N VAL A 878 23.72 -16.44 17.73
CA VAL A 878 24.72 -16.78 18.76
C VAL A 878 25.63 -15.59 19.08
N PHE A 879 26.00 -14.81 18.07
CA PHE A 879 26.82 -13.62 18.26
C PHE A 879 26.11 -12.53 19.07
N SER A 880 24.79 -12.38 18.91
CA SER A 880 23.99 -11.40 19.65
C SER A 880 23.73 -11.79 21.11
N GLU A 881 23.84 -13.08 21.42
CA GLU A 881 23.57 -13.63 22.78
C GLU A 881 24.85 -13.79 23.61
N GLU A 882 26.03 -13.78 22.98
CA GLU A 882 27.32 -13.91 23.64
C GLU A 882 27.84 -12.53 24.11
N PRO A 883 27.84 -12.23 25.43
CA PRO A 883 28.22 -10.90 25.93
C PRO A 883 29.66 -10.51 25.59
N ARG A 884 30.57 -11.49 25.48
CA ARG A 884 31.97 -11.24 25.10
C ARG A 884 32.10 -10.71 23.67
N VAL A 885 31.16 -11.05 22.77
CA VAL A 885 31.11 -10.51 21.41
C VAL A 885 30.84 -9.01 21.45
N LYS A 886 29.84 -8.60 22.22
CA LYS A 886 29.49 -7.19 22.43
C LYS A 886 30.61 -6.38 23.07
N GLU A 887 31.34 -6.98 24.00
CA GLU A 887 32.46 -6.32 24.67
C GLU A 887 33.65 -6.11 23.74
N ARG A 888 34.07 -7.14 22.99
CA ARG A 888 35.36 -7.15 22.28
C ARG A 888 35.26 -6.98 20.76
N TRP A 889 34.19 -7.45 20.13
CA TRP A 889 34.02 -7.40 18.67
C TRP A 889 32.76 -6.61 18.29
N GLN A 890 32.73 -5.33 18.66
CA GLN A 890 31.55 -4.48 18.58
C GLN A 890 31.00 -4.32 17.14
N ALA A 891 31.85 -4.40 16.10
CA ALA A 891 31.38 -4.41 14.72
C ALA A 891 30.54 -5.65 14.36
N ILE A 892 30.78 -6.80 14.99
CA ILE A 892 29.92 -7.99 14.83
C ILE A 892 28.59 -7.74 15.52
N ASP A 893 28.60 -7.21 16.75
CA ASP A 893 27.39 -6.90 17.53
C ASP A 893 26.50 -5.87 16.78
N ASP A 894 27.07 -4.73 16.37
CA ASP A 894 26.39 -3.71 15.57
C ASP A 894 25.80 -4.29 14.28
N ALA A 895 26.53 -5.17 13.60
CA ALA A 895 26.04 -5.84 12.39
C ALA A 895 24.85 -6.76 12.71
N MET A 896 24.85 -7.47 13.84
CA MET A 896 23.72 -8.30 14.25
C MET A 896 22.49 -7.48 14.64
N GLU A 897 22.68 -6.29 15.22
CA GLU A 897 21.59 -5.35 15.46
C GLU A 897 20.97 -4.86 14.13
N GLY A 898 21.82 -4.61 13.11
CA GLY A 898 21.41 -4.17 11.77
C GLY A 898 20.89 -5.29 10.83
N VAL A 899 21.14 -6.55 11.15
CA VAL A 899 20.56 -7.71 10.44
C VAL A 899 19.12 -7.91 10.92
N GLY A 900 18.21 -8.21 9.98
CA GLY A 900 16.76 -8.25 10.16
C GLY A 900 16.22 -8.96 11.41
N HIS A 901 14.91 -8.82 11.65
CA HIS A 901 14.19 -9.33 12.84
C HIS A 901 14.72 -10.66 13.39
N THR A 902 14.73 -10.86 14.71
CA THR A 902 15.31 -12.03 15.43
C THR A 902 15.10 -13.38 14.73
N ARG A 903 13.89 -13.65 14.20
CA ARG A 903 13.56 -14.85 13.41
C ARG A 903 14.53 -15.13 12.25
N ILE A 904 15.03 -14.10 11.57
CA ILE A 904 15.99 -14.21 10.47
C ILE A 904 17.38 -14.55 11.02
N ARG A 905 17.82 -13.93 12.12
CA ARG A 905 19.09 -14.28 12.77
C ARG A 905 19.14 -15.73 13.25
N HIS A 906 17.99 -16.33 13.58
CA HIS A 906 17.88 -17.76 13.87
C HIS A 906 17.98 -18.67 12.62
N MET A 907 17.86 -18.13 11.42
CA MET A 907 17.94 -18.88 10.16
C MET A 907 19.23 -18.61 9.36
N LEU A 908 19.85 -17.44 9.54
CA LEU A 908 21.12 -17.09 8.92
C LEU A 908 22.28 -17.74 9.66
N THR A 909 23.28 -18.20 8.90
CA THR A 909 24.50 -18.81 9.46
C THR A 909 25.75 -18.11 8.95
N VAL A 910 26.89 -18.41 9.59
CA VAL A 910 28.22 -17.98 9.12
C VAL A 910 28.49 -18.49 7.70
N GLY A 911 28.28 -19.77 7.43
CA GLY A 911 28.55 -20.39 6.12
C GLY A 911 27.63 -19.86 5.02
N GLY A 912 26.36 -19.60 5.34
CA GLY A 912 25.41 -18.99 4.42
C GLY A 912 25.72 -17.53 4.09
N SER A 913 26.49 -16.86 4.94
CA SER A 913 26.91 -15.47 4.75
C SER A 913 28.28 -15.35 4.07
N VAL A 914 29.26 -16.13 4.52
CA VAL A 914 30.64 -16.08 4.03
C VAL A 914 30.81 -16.88 2.75
N GLY A 915 30.18 -18.04 2.61
CA GLY A 915 30.32 -18.94 1.46
C GLY A 915 30.06 -18.27 0.10
N PRO A 916 28.98 -17.48 -0.05
CA PRO A 916 28.70 -16.75 -1.28
C PRO A 916 29.68 -15.61 -1.62
N LEU A 917 30.49 -15.16 -0.65
CA LEU A 917 31.44 -14.04 -0.73
C LEU A 917 30.83 -12.79 -1.40
N ILE A 918 29.68 -12.34 -0.91
CA ILE A 918 28.96 -11.17 -1.43
C ILE A 918 29.34 -9.96 -0.60
N GLY A 919 29.92 -8.95 -1.25
CA GLY A 919 30.39 -7.74 -0.57
C GLY A 919 29.28 -6.80 -0.07
N GLY A 920 28.01 -7.20 -0.18
CA GLY A 920 26.87 -6.49 0.40
C GLY A 920 26.28 -7.18 1.64
N PHE A 921 26.88 -8.29 2.10
CA PHE A 921 26.42 -8.96 3.31
C PHE A 921 27.05 -8.36 4.56
N ASP A 922 26.25 -8.20 5.61
CA ASP A 922 26.64 -7.46 6.81
C ASP A 922 27.76 -8.18 7.61
N LEU A 923 27.57 -9.46 7.94
CA LEU A 923 28.53 -10.23 8.76
C LEU A 923 29.93 -10.39 8.12
N PRO A 924 30.07 -10.71 6.81
CA PRO A 924 31.38 -10.78 6.17
C PRO A 924 32.17 -9.47 6.20
N LEU A 925 31.50 -8.30 6.17
CA LEU A 925 32.18 -7.00 6.25
C LEU A 925 32.70 -6.71 7.65
N ALA A 926 31.91 -7.02 8.68
CA ALA A 926 32.39 -6.97 10.07
C ALA A 926 33.63 -7.86 10.25
N PHE A 927 33.60 -9.09 9.73
CA PHE A 927 34.76 -9.99 9.74
C PHE A 927 35.97 -9.46 8.98
N LEU A 928 35.79 -8.84 7.81
CA LEU A 928 36.89 -8.22 7.05
C LEU A 928 37.54 -7.06 7.80
N ALA A 929 36.76 -6.21 8.46
CA ALA A 929 37.29 -5.10 9.27
C ALA A 929 38.09 -5.59 10.50
N LEU A 930 37.86 -6.84 10.91
CA LEU A 930 38.48 -7.50 12.06
C LEU A 930 39.56 -8.53 11.67
N ASP A 931 40.07 -8.51 10.44
CA ASP A 931 41.14 -9.41 9.97
C ASP A 931 40.81 -10.92 10.07
N ALA A 932 39.53 -11.28 9.90
CA ALA A 932 39.11 -12.68 10.04
C ALA A 932 39.79 -13.63 9.05
N ARG A 933 40.00 -14.87 9.50
CA ARG A 933 40.47 -16.00 8.68
C ARG A 933 39.32 -16.96 8.42
N VAL A 934 39.28 -17.56 7.23
CA VAL A 934 38.27 -18.55 6.85
C VAL A 934 38.95 -19.88 6.56
N THR A 935 38.41 -20.95 7.13
CA THR A 935 38.81 -22.32 6.83
C THR A 935 37.80 -22.93 5.86
N VAL A 936 38.29 -23.48 4.75
CA VAL A 936 37.48 -24.17 3.73
C VAL A 936 37.92 -25.61 3.55
N ALA A 937 36.98 -26.47 3.13
CA ALA A 937 37.22 -27.87 2.78
C ALA A 937 36.81 -28.13 1.32
N GLY A 938 37.60 -28.90 0.59
CA GLY A 938 37.28 -29.40 -0.75
C GLY A 938 37.96 -30.75 -1.00
N PRO A 939 37.90 -31.31 -2.22
CA PRO A 939 38.46 -32.63 -2.52
C PRO A 939 39.98 -32.74 -2.30
N ARG A 940 40.68 -31.60 -2.25
CA ARG A 940 42.13 -31.50 -1.97
C ARG A 940 42.45 -31.35 -0.46
N GLY A 941 41.46 -31.49 0.41
CA GLY A 941 41.60 -31.31 1.86
C GLY A 941 41.16 -29.93 2.35
N ARG A 942 41.60 -29.58 3.57
CA ARG A 942 41.26 -28.32 4.24
C ARG A 942 42.38 -27.30 4.09
N ARG A 943 42.02 -26.02 3.96
CA ARG A 943 42.97 -24.90 3.95
C ARG A 943 42.39 -23.68 4.63
N THR A 944 43.24 -22.86 5.24
CA THR A 944 42.89 -21.59 5.88
C THR A 944 43.54 -20.44 5.13
N LEU A 945 42.78 -19.37 4.92
CA LEU A 945 43.23 -18.15 4.25
C LEU A 945 42.60 -16.93 4.92
N SER A 946 43.14 -15.73 4.69
CA SER A 946 42.46 -14.51 5.13
C SER A 946 41.14 -14.35 4.37
N LEU A 947 40.13 -13.78 5.02
CA LEU A 947 38.85 -13.53 4.37
C LEU A 947 39.00 -12.55 3.19
N GLU A 948 39.93 -11.61 3.29
CA GLU A 948 40.26 -10.69 2.19
C GLU A 948 40.81 -11.46 0.97
N GLU A 949 41.75 -12.38 1.16
CA GLU A 949 42.25 -13.24 0.09
C GLU A 949 41.11 -14.06 -0.55
N ALA A 950 40.15 -14.54 0.27
CA ALA A 950 38.98 -15.25 -0.23
C ALA A 950 38.10 -14.37 -1.13
N PHE A 951 37.87 -13.11 -0.79
CA PHE A 951 37.14 -12.16 -1.65
C PHE A 951 37.87 -11.87 -2.97
N GLN A 952 39.21 -11.95 -2.99
CA GLN A 952 40.02 -11.76 -4.19
C GLN A 952 40.03 -12.99 -5.10
N LYS A 953 40.31 -14.17 -4.55
CA LYS A 953 40.54 -15.42 -5.32
C LYS A 953 39.29 -16.27 -5.52
N ARG A 954 38.24 -16.07 -4.70
CA ARG A 954 37.04 -16.92 -4.57
C ARG A 954 37.36 -18.35 -4.12
N PHE A 955 36.33 -19.04 -3.65
CA PHE A 955 36.39 -20.48 -3.39
C PHE A 955 36.20 -21.26 -4.69
N ALA A 956 36.79 -22.45 -4.78
CA ALA A 956 36.50 -23.38 -5.86
C ALA A 956 35.03 -23.85 -5.80
N LYS A 957 34.48 -24.35 -6.92
CA LYS A 957 33.06 -24.73 -7.01
C LYS A 957 32.69 -25.86 -6.04
N ASP A 958 33.67 -26.71 -5.73
CA ASP A 958 33.68 -27.88 -4.87
C ASP A 958 34.22 -27.61 -3.47
N GLU A 959 34.50 -26.34 -3.12
CA GLU A 959 34.91 -25.93 -1.79
C GLU A 959 33.72 -25.41 -0.95
N MET A 960 33.76 -25.69 0.35
CA MET A 960 32.78 -25.21 1.33
C MET A 960 33.46 -24.56 2.53
N VAL A 961 32.79 -23.57 3.13
CA VAL A 961 33.23 -22.96 4.39
C VAL A 961 33.04 -23.97 5.53
N VAL A 962 34.06 -24.09 6.38
CA VAL A 962 34.05 -24.92 7.59
C VAL A 962 33.92 -24.03 8.83
N ALA A 963 34.76 -23.01 8.95
CA ALA A 963 34.77 -22.11 10.10
C ALA A 963 35.35 -20.74 9.75
N VAL A 964 35.06 -19.75 10.59
CA VAL A 964 35.67 -18.42 10.60
C VAL A 964 36.32 -18.19 11.96
N ASP A 965 37.55 -17.68 11.94
CA ASP A 965 38.35 -17.36 13.12
C ASP A 965 38.60 -15.84 13.16
N VAL A 966 38.41 -15.21 14.32
CA VAL A 966 38.66 -13.78 14.54
C VAL A 966 39.50 -13.62 15.81
N ASP A 967 40.68 -13.03 15.69
CA ASP A 967 41.55 -12.77 16.83
C ASP A 967 40.95 -11.72 17.77
N SER A 968 41.36 -11.75 19.04
CA SER A 968 41.01 -10.67 19.96
C SER A 968 41.67 -9.37 19.50
N PRO A 969 40.93 -8.25 19.42
CA PRO A 969 41.54 -6.98 19.02
C PRO A 969 42.56 -6.50 20.07
N PRO A 970 43.57 -5.71 19.66
CA PRO A 970 44.55 -5.13 20.59
C PRO A 970 43.87 -4.26 21.65
N ALA A 971 44.50 -4.10 22.82
CA ALA A 971 44.06 -3.12 23.82
C ALA A 971 43.95 -1.71 23.22
N ARG A 972 42.94 -0.92 23.63
CA ARG A 972 42.62 0.40 23.07
C ARG A 972 42.20 0.36 21.61
N SER A 973 41.35 -0.62 21.30
CA SER A 973 40.75 -0.75 19.97
C SER A 973 39.24 -0.66 20.07
N GLY A 974 38.64 0.09 19.15
CA GLY A 974 37.20 0.10 18.96
C GLY A 974 36.86 -0.34 17.55
N SER A 975 35.78 -1.07 17.41
CA SER A 975 35.22 -1.42 16.12
C SER A 975 33.77 -0.95 16.02
N SER A 976 33.25 -0.78 14.81
CA SER A 976 31.83 -0.50 14.60
C SER A 976 31.34 -0.95 13.23
N PHE A 977 30.01 -1.03 13.08
CA PHE A 977 29.34 -1.29 11.82
C PHE A 977 28.16 -0.34 11.62
N TYR A 978 27.98 0.12 10.39
CA TYR A 978 26.84 0.91 9.97
C TYR A 978 26.22 0.36 8.68
N LYS A 979 24.92 0.57 8.55
CA LYS A 979 24.13 0.13 7.41
C LYS A 979 23.12 1.20 7.03
N TYR A 980 23.13 1.57 5.76
CA TYR A 980 22.12 2.43 5.18
C TYR A 980 21.20 1.63 4.26
N MET A 981 19.90 1.84 4.43
CA MET A 981 18.85 1.22 3.62
C MET A 981 17.94 2.32 3.12
N ALA A 982 17.94 2.55 1.80
CA ALA A 982 17.08 3.57 1.20
C ALA A 982 15.58 3.29 1.38
N ARG A 983 15.16 2.02 1.51
CA ARG A 983 13.73 1.67 1.51
C ARG A 983 13.24 0.85 2.70
N ARG A 984 13.99 -0.13 3.26
CA ARG A 984 13.54 -0.89 4.48
C ARG A 984 14.43 -1.95 5.15
N VAL A 985 13.97 -2.41 6.33
CA VAL A 985 14.39 -3.65 7.01
C VAL A 985 14.17 -4.84 6.08
N LEU A 986 15.20 -5.70 5.93
CA LEU A 986 15.29 -6.87 5.04
C LEU A 986 15.73 -6.62 3.59
N GLU A 987 16.04 -5.37 3.25
CA GLU A 987 16.62 -5.03 1.96
C GLU A 987 18.13 -5.27 1.92
N ILE A 988 18.68 -5.50 0.71
CA ILE A 988 20.12 -5.38 0.48
C ILE A 988 20.51 -3.91 0.70
N PRO A 989 21.47 -3.61 1.57
CA PRO A 989 21.81 -2.24 1.91
C PRO A 989 22.21 -1.43 0.68
N THR A 990 21.92 -0.14 0.74
CA THR A 990 22.42 0.86 -0.21
C THR A 990 23.93 1.02 -0.04
N VAL A 991 24.37 1.05 1.21
CA VAL A 991 25.77 0.91 1.61
C VAL A 991 25.82 0.30 3.01
N ASN A 992 26.83 -0.51 3.27
CA ASN A 992 27.18 -0.96 4.62
C ASN A 992 28.69 -0.84 4.82
N THR A 993 29.09 -0.50 6.05
CA THR A 993 30.47 -0.16 6.36
C THR A 993 30.86 -0.70 7.72
N ALA A 994 32.01 -1.36 7.80
CA ALA A 994 32.63 -1.77 9.05
C ALA A 994 33.94 -1.03 9.25
N ALA A 995 34.30 -0.69 10.48
CA ALA A 995 35.56 -0.03 10.77
C ALA A 995 36.19 -0.54 12.07
N ARG A 996 37.52 -0.47 12.15
CA ARG A 996 38.32 -0.69 13.35
C ARG A 996 39.35 0.42 13.48
N VAL A 997 39.47 0.97 14.68
CA VAL A 997 40.52 1.95 15.03
C VAL A 997 41.22 1.47 16.29
N SER A 998 42.55 1.38 16.23
CA SER A 998 43.42 1.04 17.35
C SER A 998 44.31 2.23 17.68
N LEU A 999 44.52 2.50 18.97
CA LEU A 999 45.30 3.63 19.45
C LEU A 999 46.57 3.18 20.20
N ASN A 1000 47.64 3.94 20.01
CA ASN A 1000 48.87 3.81 20.79
C ASN A 1000 48.67 4.29 22.23
N ALA A 1001 49.65 4.03 23.08
CA ALA A 1001 49.65 4.45 24.49
C ALA A 1001 49.49 5.99 24.65
N ASP A 1002 50.05 6.76 23.71
CA ASP A 1002 49.99 8.23 23.66
C ASP A 1002 48.68 8.78 23.06
N GLY A 1003 47.80 7.91 22.56
CA GLY A 1003 46.54 8.28 21.93
C GLY A 1003 46.62 8.60 20.43
N THR A 1004 47.79 8.44 19.79
CA THR A 1004 47.92 8.47 18.33
C THR A 1004 47.35 7.20 17.69
N CYS A 1005 47.03 7.24 16.39
CA CYS A 1005 46.54 6.06 15.69
C CYS A 1005 47.64 4.99 15.56
N ALA A 1006 47.38 3.79 16.07
CA ALA A 1006 48.22 2.63 15.78
C ALA A 1006 47.86 2.05 14.41
N ALA A 1007 46.57 1.84 14.18
CA ALA A 1007 46.02 1.34 12.92
C ALA A 1007 44.56 1.78 12.78
N ALA A 1008 44.14 2.07 11.55
CA ALA A 1008 42.75 2.32 11.23
C ALA A 1008 42.40 1.59 9.93
N ARG A 1009 41.31 0.83 9.97
CA ARG A 1009 40.78 0.10 8.82
C ARG A 1009 39.30 0.41 8.65
N ALA A 1010 38.88 0.59 7.40
CA ALA A 1010 37.48 0.61 7.02
C ALA A 1010 37.21 -0.36 5.86
N VAL A 1011 36.04 -0.97 5.87
CA VAL A 1011 35.56 -1.86 4.82
C VAL A 1011 34.19 -1.40 4.38
N VAL A 1012 34.04 -1.11 3.08
CA VAL A 1012 32.82 -0.58 2.48
C VAL A 1012 32.23 -1.64 1.55
N GLY A 1013 30.95 -1.91 1.71
CA GLY A 1013 30.21 -2.89 0.93
C GLY A 1013 29.02 -2.31 0.17
N ALA A 1014 28.36 -3.18 -0.60
CA ALA A 1014 27.20 -2.93 -1.46
C ALA A 1014 27.37 -1.90 -2.60
N VAL A 1015 28.44 -1.10 -2.60
CA VAL A 1015 28.73 -0.08 -3.63
C VAL A 1015 29.76 -0.54 -4.66
N SER A 1016 30.15 -1.81 -4.65
CA SER A 1016 31.07 -2.44 -5.61
C SER A 1016 30.91 -3.96 -5.57
N TRP A 1017 31.37 -4.66 -6.63
CA TRP A 1017 31.32 -6.13 -6.67
C TRP A 1017 32.12 -6.81 -5.55
N LYS A 1018 33.28 -6.23 -5.24
CA LYS A 1018 34.13 -6.60 -4.09
C LYS A 1018 34.00 -5.52 -3.02
N PRO A 1019 34.10 -5.87 -1.73
CA PRO A 1019 34.27 -4.87 -0.67
C PRO A 1019 35.49 -4.00 -0.96
N ILE A 1020 35.37 -2.70 -0.69
CA ILE A 1020 36.50 -1.77 -0.72
C ILE A 1020 37.14 -1.83 0.66
N VAL A 1021 38.38 -2.29 0.73
CA VAL A 1021 39.18 -2.31 1.97
C VAL A 1021 40.12 -1.10 1.96
N LEU A 1022 40.14 -0.37 3.07
CA LEU A 1022 40.97 0.80 3.29
C LEU A 1022 41.80 0.61 4.54
N ASP A 1023 43.08 0.34 4.36
CA ASP A 1023 44.09 0.43 5.42
C ASP A 1023 44.60 1.87 5.44
N LEU A 1024 44.09 2.67 6.38
CA LEU A 1024 44.28 4.12 6.42
C LEU A 1024 45.66 4.49 6.99
N GLU A 1025 46.73 4.03 6.34
CA GLU A 1025 48.12 4.18 6.76
C GLU A 1025 48.52 5.64 7.01
N ALA A 1026 47.90 6.59 6.29
CA ALA A 1026 48.12 8.02 6.47
C ALA A 1026 47.77 8.56 7.87
N LEU A 1027 46.96 7.82 8.64
CA LEU A 1027 46.62 8.15 10.03
C LEU A 1027 47.61 7.59 11.04
N ALA A 1028 48.41 6.57 10.67
CA ALA A 1028 49.31 5.89 11.60
C ALA A 1028 50.34 6.86 12.21
N GLY A 1029 50.52 6.78 13.53
CA GLY A 1029 51.41 7.64 14.30
C GLY A 1029 50.92 9.09 14.48
N ARG A 1030 49.73 9.44 14.00
CA ARG A 1030 49.17 10.81 14.10
C ARG A 1030 48.01 10.89 15.09
N PRO A 1031 47.76 12.08 15.68
CA PRO A 1031 46.53 12.32 16.44
C PRO A 1031 45.29 12.16 15.56
N VAL A 1032 44.24 11.53 16.10
CA VAL A 1032 42.97 11.30 15.39
C VAL A 1032 41.89 12.25 15.91
N SER A 1033 41.14 12.84 14.97
CA SER A 1033 39.97 13.69 15.20
C SER A 1033 38.85 13.35 14.20
N GLU A 1034 37.62 13.81 14.44
CA GLU A 1034 36.52 13.63 13.48
C GLU A 1034 36.86 14.24 12.10
N LYS A 1035 37.53 15.39 12.08
CA LYS A 1035 37.98 16.04 10.84
C LYS A 1035 38.94 15.17 10.06
N SER A 1036 40.02 14.68 10.71
CA SER A 1036 41.01 13.84 10.04
C SER A 1036 40.41 12.51 9.54
N LEU A 1037 39.40 11.97 10.22
CA LEU A 1037 38.70 10.75 9.78
C LEU A 1037 37.81 11.01 8.55
N ARG A 1038 37.11 12.14 8.51
CA ARG A 1038 36.31 12.55 7.34
C ARG A 1038 37.18 12.85 6.11
N GLU A 1039 38.36 13.41 6.31
CA GLU A 1039 39.34 13.64 5.24
C GLU A 1039 39.93 12.32 4.72
N ALA A 1040 40.17 11.35 5.61
CA ALA A 1040 40.78 10.06 5.24
C ALA A 1040 39.91 9.15 4.36
N VAL A 1041 38.59 9.41 4.28
CA VAL A 1041 37.65 8.55 3.52
C VAL A 1041 37.29 9.10 2.14
N GLN A 1042 37.85 10.22 1.70
CA GLN A 1042 37.47 10.83 0.42
C GLN A 1042 37.78 9.92 -0.78
N ASP A 1043 38.82 9.09 -0.67
CA ASP A 1043 39.19 8.07 -1.66
C ASP A 1043 38.09 7.02 -1.92
N VAL A 1044 37.16 6.80 -0.98
CA VAL A 1044 36.03 5.87 -1.15
C VAL A 1044 35.22 6.23 -2.40
N ARG A 1045 35.03 7.53 -2.65
CA ARG A 1045 34.25 8.04 -3.78
C ARG A 1045 34.80 7.53 -5.12
N ALA A 1046 36.12 7.58 -5.29
CA ALA A 1046 36.79 7.16 -6.53
C ALA A 1046 36.84 5.63 -6.70
N ARG A 1047 36.84 4.88 -5.60
CA ARG A 1047 36.88 3.41 -5.60
C ARG A 1047 35.50 2.75 -5.70
N ALA A 1048 34.44 3.50 -5.44
CA ALA A 1048 33.07 3.02 -5.47
C ALA A 1048 32.48 3.00 -6.89
N GLU A 1049 32.09 1.80 -7.33
CA GLU A 1049 31.44 1.53 -8.62
C GLU A 1049 29.98 1.01 -8.44
N PRO A 1050 29.07 1.79 -7.82
CA PRO A 1050 27.69 1.35 -7.63
C PRO A 1050 26.91 1.41 -8.95
N LEU A 1051 25.92 0.52 -9.07
CA LEU A 1051 24.91 0.61 -10.12
C LEU A 1051 23.75 1.51 -9.66
N SER A 1052 23.19 2.29 -10.58
CA SER A 1052 21.89 2.93 -10.36
C SER A 1052 20.79 1.86 -10.36
N ASP A 1053 19.93 1.90 -9.35
CA ASP A 1053 18.74 1.05 -9.25
C ASP A 1053 17.71 1.72 -8.33
N VAL A 1054 16.60 1.03 -8.08
CA VAL A 1054 15.53 1.40 -7.14
C VAL A 1054 15.96 1.89 -5.74
N ARG A 1055 17.20 1.65 -5.29
CA ARG A 1055 17.75 2.14 -4.00
C ARG A 1055 18.48 3.47 -4.10
N GLY A 1056 18.57 4.02 -5.30
CA GLY A 1056 19.17 5.31 -5.60
C GLY A 1056 20.21 5.24 -6.71
N SER A 1057 20.54 6.42 -7.21
CA SER A 1057 21.54 6.60 -8.25
C SER A 1057 22.95 6.19 -7.81
N ALA A 1058 23.79 5.91 -8.80
CA ALA A 1058 25.20 5.68 -8.56
C ALA A 1058 25.88 6.88 -7.88
N ALA A 1059 25.51 8.12 -8.22
CA ALA A 1059 26.06 9.32 -7.56
C ALA A 1059 25.68 9.33 -6.07
N TYR A 1060 24.40 9.16 -5.75
CA TYR A 1060 23.93 9.14 -4.37
C TYR A 1060 24.60 8.04 -3.54
N LYS A 1061 24.70 6.82 -4.08
CA LYS A 1061 25.36 5.69 -3.41
C LYS A 1061 26.83 5.95 -3.08
N ARG A 1062 27.57 6.69 -3.92
CA ARG A 1062 28.96 7.07 -3.62
C ARG A 1062 29.04 8.02 -2.45
N GLU A 1063 28.15 9.01 -2.39
CA GLU A 1063 28.10 9.94 -1.25
C GLU A 1063 27.73 9.21 0.04
N MET A 1064 26.77 8.28 -0.03
CA MET A 1064 26.41 7.44 1.12
C MET A 1064 27.61 6.59 1.56
N ALA A 1065 28.38 6.03 0.62
CA ALA A 1065 29.59 5.29 0.97
C ALA A 1065 30.59 6.14 1.74
N VAL A 1066 30.84 7.38 1.29
CA VAL A 1066 31.75 8.30 2.00
C VAL A 1066 31.22 8.63 3.40
N GLU A 1067 29.96 9.02 3.52
CA GLU A 1067 29.37 9.45 4.80
C GLU A 1067 29.33 8.31 5.82
N PHE A 1068 28.86 7.12 5.42
CA PHE A 1068 28.77 5.98 6.35
C PHE A 1068 30.13 5.42 6.73
N THR A 1069 31.14 5.50 5.85
CA THR A 1069 32.52 5.13 6.20
C THR A 1069 33.07 6.08 7.26
N ALA A 1070 32.83 7.39 7.13
CA ALA A 1070 33.21 8.36 8.14
C ALA A 1070 32.51 8.09 9.49
N ARG A 1071 31.19 7.84 9.49
CA ARG A 1071 30.43 7.50 10.70
C ARG A 1071 30.99 6.27 11.41
N ALA A 1072 31.28 5.20 10.66
CA ALA A 1072 31.88 3.98 11.21
C ALA A 1072 33.26 4.24 11.84
N LEU A 1073 34.14 4.98 11.17
CA LEU A 1073 35.45 5.31 11.72
C LEU A 1073 35.36 6.18 12.97
N ILE A 1074 34.48 7.18 12.99
CA ILE A 1074 34.29 8.07 14.13
C ILE A 1074 33.80 7.29 15.36
N THR A 1075 32.83 6.39 15.18
CA THR A 1075 32.31 5.57 16.27
C THR A 1075 33.34 4.55 16.76
N ALA A 1076 34.08 3.90 15.86
CA ALA A 1076 35.18 3.02 16.22
C ALA A 1076 36.27 3.76 17.02
N TRP A 1077 36.64 4.97 16.60
CA TRP A 1077 37.59 5.82 17.32
C TRP A 1077 37.08 6.25 18.71
N LYS A 1078 35.80 6.64 18.83
CA LYS A 1078 35.18 6.99 20.12
C LYS A 1078 35.21 5.79 21.08
N ARG A 1079 34.91 4.59 20.59
CA ARG A 1079 34.99 3.33 21.38
C ARG A 1079 36.44 3.04 21.81
N ALA A 1080 37.41 3.17 20.92
CA ALA A 1080 38.84 2.98 21.23
C ALA A 1080 39.34 3.94 22.33
N ARG A 1081 38.79 5.16 22.39
CA ARG A 1081 39.08 6.14 23.44
C ARG A 1081 38.39 5.86 24.76
N ALA A 1082 37.19 5.26 24.72
CA ALA A 1082 36.36 5.02 25.91
C ALA A 1082 36.94 3.92 26.82
N GLU A 1083 37.75 3.00 26.30
CA GLU A 1083 38.55 2.03 27.10
C GLU A 1083 39.60 2.69 28.02
N LYS A 1084 39.60 4.04 28.15
CA LYS A 1084 40.35 4.79 29.16
C LYS A 1084 39.62 4.97 30.51
N ALA A 1085 38.37 4.52 30.65
CA ALA A 1085 37.57 4.71 31.87
C ALA A 1085 37.49 3.44 32.73
#